data_AF-A0A817D788-F1
#
_entry.id   AF-A0A817D788-F1
#
_cell.length_a   1.000
_cell.length_b   1.000
_cell.length_c   1.000
_cell.angle_alpha   90.00
_cell.angle_beta   90.00
_cell.angle_gamma   90.00
#
_symmetry.space_group_name_H-M   'P 1'
#
loop_
_entity.id
_entity.type
_entity.pdbx_description
1 polymer ?
#
loop_
_entity_poly.entity_id
_entity_poly.type
_entity_poly.pdbx_seq_one_letter_code
_entity_poly.pdbx_strand_id
1 'polypeptide(L)'
;MKFNIYLLYSTRPKNQTKNYAIHIDIYEKISLTYRGSLLFPIIFPFLPVHRLAYIVVIPQNNENIQTCLNSQCIHGKCIIYSNNSKNNSFCQCNRGWSGRYCTIPYSCMCSSDSIYIGVSAYNRSVCVYNNLICQNGGQCIPADEYMILNRKFLCICPKGYIGDRCEIIDNKIILSFQKNIVLSQSIFIHFIEIINNGTPIRITTFRKIFLTENSLIKTYERSTSINKIINSSDRCQHINELFNETFVKMHVLRRIKYYHLPCQKYLSNLSCFYDDLHICLCYDYGKQRLANCFDFNHNMKFDCLGQSVHENEGQCFQDSLDCPQRSMCICPTCFYGTRCQFSSSEFRLSLDAILGYHIQSHISLIHQPNIIKISLTLTLIFMVAGLINGILALITFNNKTIREVGCGLYLLGSSITTLLTTIIFGLKFWILVLAQMIPISNRLFLYIQCISLDFILLIAKIVIGILMIFTIGTSITDPLYRRLIDEENDDYKRIWCIVTYSSSLKIFNSIMHTCHFLTPCIINLVSAIILITKKSRQRPNLQINRNFKEHFKTQIRQHKHLLTASVLLVILALPRLILSFASKCMNSTNDAWLFLIGYFISFIPPMLTFVVFILPSKFYKKQLHQSLAAYRTNIQRRFQYII
;
A
#
# COMPACT_ATOMS: atom_id res chain seq x y z
N MET A 1 -10.80 -13.11 -23.42
CA MET A 1 -12.01 -13.83 -23.90
C MET A 1 -12.32 -13.41 -25.33
N LYS A 2 -12.65 -14.34 -26.22
CA LYS A 2 -13.01 -14.06 -27.62
C LYS A 2 -14.43 -14.57 -27.87
N PHE A 3 -15.30 -13.69 -28.32
CA PHE A 3 -16.69 -14.03 -28.67
C PHE A 3 -16.85 -13.96 -30.18
N ASN A 4 -17.49 -14.98 -30.77
CA ASN A 4 -17.87 -14.99 -32.18
C ASN A 4 -19.39 -14.96 -32.26
N ILE A 5 -19.95 -13.83 -32.67
CA ILE A 5 -21.41 -13.63 -32.72
C ILE A 5 -21.82 -13.31 -34.16
N TYR A 6 -22.84 -14.01 -34.65
CA TYR A 6 -23.44 -13.76 -35.95
C TYR A 6 -24.67 -12.88 -35.78
N LEU A 7 -24.64 -11.69 -36.37
CA LEU A 7 -25.77 -10.76 -36.37
C LEU A 7 -26.47 -10.77 -37.72
N LEU A 8 -27.81 -10.82 -37.71
CA LEU A 8 -28.64 -10.78 -38.90
C LEU A 8 -29.50 -9.51 -38.91
N TYR A 9 -29.69 -8.93 -40.09
CA TYR A 9 -30.65 -7.84 -40.25
C TYR A 9 -32.08 -8.36 -40.06
N SER A 10 -32.94 -7.53 -39.46
CA SER A 10 -34.34 -7.88 -39.19
C SER A 10 -35.19 -8.08 -40.45
N THR A 11 -34.79 -7.49 -41.57
CA THR A 11 -35.45 -7.65 -42.88
C THR A 11 -34.42 -8.06 -43.94
N ARG A 12 -34.85 -8.87 -44.92
CA ARG A 12 -34.08 -9.21 -46.11
C ARG A 12 -34.92 -8.84 -47.36
N PRO A 13 -34.48 -7.90 -48.23
CA PRO A 13 -33.22 -7.16 -48.17
C PRO A 13 -33.18 -6.15 -47.00
N LYS A 14 -31.96 -5.78 -46.60
CA LYS A 14 -31.72 -4.76 -45.57
C LYS A 14 -32.19 -3.39 -46.07
N ASN A 15 -32.65 -2.54 -45.15
CA ASN A 15 -33.13 -1.21 -45.50
C ASN A 15 -31.96 -0.22 -45.62
N GLN A 16 -31.71 0.27 -46.84
CA GLN A 16 -30.58 1.16 -47.14
C GLN A 16 -30.73 2.57 -46.56
N THR A 17 -31.94 2.99 -46.19
CA THR A 17 -32.17 4.33 -45.59
C THR A 17 -31.86 4.39 -44.10
N LYS A 18 -31.52 3.26 -43.48
CA LYS A 18 -31.22 3.17 -42.04
C LYS A 18 -29.74 3.00 -41.79
N ASN A 19 -29.25 3.71 -40.78
CA ASN A 19 -27.93 3.48 -40.22
C ASN A 19 -28.01 2.38 -39.17
N TYR A 20 -27.01 1.49 -39.20
CA TYR A 20 -26.93 0.36 -38.28
C TYR A 20 -25.71 0.53 -37.36
N ALA A 21 -25.90 0.17 -36.09
CA ALA A 21 -24.84 0.16 -35.09
C ALA A 21 -25.03 -1.06 -34.18
N ILE A 22 -23.94 -1.51 -33.58
CA ILE A 22 -23.91 -2.57 -32.58
C ILE A 22 -23.86 -1.91 -31.21
N HIS A 23 -24.89 -2.17 -30.41
CA HIS A 23 -24.99 -1.75 -29.03
C HIS A 23 -24.60 -2.93 -28.13
N ILE A 24 -23.69 -2.71 -27.19
CA ILE A 24 -23.22 -3.73 -26.25
C ILE A 24 -23.42 -3.19 -24.83
N ASP A 25 -24.29 -3.83 -24.07
CA ASP A 25 -24.45 -3.59 -22.63
C ASP A 25 -23.56 -4.54 -21.83
N ILE A 26 -22.88 -4.00 -20.82
CA ILE A 26 -21.99 -4.77 -19.96
C ILE A 26 -22.57 -4.79 -18.54
N TYR A 27 -22.83 -6.00 -18.06
CA TYR A 27 -23.28 -6.25 -16.70
C TYR A 27 -22.28 -7.15 -15.98
N GLU A 28 -22.12 -6.95 -14.68
CA GLU A 28 -21.47 -7.93 -13.84
C GLU A 28 -22.31 -9.21 -13.82
N LYS A 29 -21.65 -10.35 -14.04
CA LYS A 29 -22.35 -11.63 -14.22
C LYS A 29 -23.11 -12.11 -12.98
N ILE A 30 -22.65 -11.70 -11.79
CA ILE A 30 -23.14 -12.16 -10.49
C ILE A 30 -24.11 -11.16 -9.87
N SER A 31 -23.63 -9.93 -9.66
CA SER A 31 -24.40 -8.86 -9.03
C SER A 31 -25.42 -8.25 -9.99
N LEU A 32 -25.28 -8.51 -11.30
CA LEU A 32 -26.04 -7.89 -12.39
C LEU A 32 -25.97 -6.37 -12.36
N THR A 33 -24.95 -5.81 -11.71
CA THR A 33 -24.71 -4.37 -11.72
C THR A 33 -24.30 -3.97 -13.12
N TYR A 34 -25.00 -2.98 -13.64
CA TYR A 34 -24.69 -2.39 -14.94
C TYR A 34 -23.37 -1.61 -14.86
N ARG A 35 -22.42 -1.94 -15.75
CA ARG A 35 -21.10 -1.30 -15.82
C ARG A 35 -21.02 -0.19 -16.86
N GLY A 36 -21.81 -0.27 -17.92
CA GLY A 36 -21.79 0.70 -19.01
C GLY A 36 -22.19 0.07 -20.34
N SER A 37 -22.30 0.91 -21.37
CA SER A 37 -22.62 0.47 -22.73
C SER A 37 -21.67 1.08 -23.75
N LEU A 38 -21.50 0.35 -24.85
CA LEU A 38 -20.65 0.73 -25.97
C LEU A 38 -21.47 0.71 -27.25
N LEU A 39 -21.17 1.66 -28.14
CA LEU A 39 -21.83 1.76 -29.44
C LEU A 39 -20.81 1.72 -30.56
N PHE A 40 -20.92 0.75 -31.47
CA PHE A 40 -20.04 0.60 -32.62
C PHE A 40 -20.82 0.78 -33.93
N PRO A 41 -20.57 1.83 -34.73
CA PRO A 41 -21.28 2.03 -35.99
C PRO A 41 -20.86 0.99 -37.04
N ILE A 42 -21.80 0.53 -37.86
CA ILE A 42 -21.52 -0.33 -39.01
C ILE A 42 -21.23 0.59 -40.21
N ILE A 43 -19.93 0.76 -40.52
CA ILE A 43 -19.43 1.73 -41.51
C ILE A 43 -19.80 1.32 -42.95
N PHE A 44 -19.80 0.01 -43.24
CA PHE A 44 -20.06 -0.52 -44.58
C PHE A 44 -21.37 -1.31 -44.61
N PRO A 45 -22.53 -0.62 -44.47
CA PRO A 45 -23.81 -1.28 -44.41
C PRO A 45 -24.19 -1.90 -45.75
N PHE A 46 -23.47 -1.65 -46.86
CA PHE A 46 -23.75 -2.21 -48.19
C PHE A 46 -23.25 -3.65 -48.37
N LEU A 47 -22.27 -4.12 -47.59
CA LEU A 47 -21.74 -5.48 -47.72
C LEU A 47 -22.78 -6.55 -47.30
N PRO A 48 -22.92 -7.67 -48.04
CA PRO A 48 -23.85 -8.74 -47.69
C PRO A 48 -23.40 -9.52 -46.44
N VAL A 49 -22.09 -9.65 -46.24
CA VAL A 49 -21.46 -10.17 -45.02
C VAL A 49 -20.36 -9.21 -44.61
N HIS A 50 -20.42 -8.69 -43.39
CA HIS A 50 -19.42 -7.77 -42.86
C HIS A 50 -18.82 -8.34 -41.57
N ARG A 51 -17.52 -8.64 -41.61
CA ARG A 51 -16.81 -9.17 -40.44
C ARG A 51 -16.28 -8.00 -39.62
N LEU A 52 -16.77 -7.89 -38.39
CA LEU A 52 -16.37 -6.85 -37.44
C LEU A 52 -15.55 -7.48 -36.31
N ALA A 53 -14.43 -6.84 -35.98
CA ALA A 53 -13.59 -7.23 -34.86
C ALA A 53 -13.32 -6.01 -33.99
N TYR A 54 -13.73 -6.08 -32.73
CA TYR A 54 -13.58 -4.99 -31.76
C TYR A 54 -12.92 -5.52 -30.49
N ILE A 55 -11.98 -4.74 -29.95
CA ILE A 55 -11.48 -4.93 -28.60
C ILE A 55 -12.41 -4.15 -27.67
N VAL A 56 -13.12 -4.87 -26.82
CA VAL A 56 -14.11 -4.32 -25.90
C VAL A 56 -13.47 -4.14 -24.52
N VAL A 57 -13.38 -2.88 -24.05
CA VAL A 57 -12.87 -2.55 -22.72
C VAL A 57 -14.04 -2.40 -21.75
N ILE A 58 -14.01 -3.12 -20.63
CA ILE A 58 -15.04 -3.06 -19.59
C ILE A 58 -14.81 -1.82 -18.71
N PRO A 59 -15.81 -0.94 -18.53
CA PRO A 59 -15.69 0.23 -17.64
C PRO A 59 -15.50 -0.15 -16.16
N GLN A 60 -14.66 0.62 -15.45
CA GLN A 60 -14.39 0.41 -14.02
C GLN A 60 -15.54 0.88 -13.11
N ASN A 61 -15.61 0.32 -11.89
CA ASN A 61 -16.73 0.47 -10.95
C ASN A 61 -16.85 1.85 -10.27
N ASN A 62 -16.12 2.86 -10.74
CA ASN A 62 -16.10 4.15 -10.06
C ASN A 62 -17.33 4.95 -10.50
N GLU A 63 -18.36 4.92 -9.65
CA GLU A 63 -19.53 5.79 -9.36
C GLU A 63 -19.89 7.03 -10.23
N ASN A 64 -19.22 7.29 -11.34
CA ASN A 64 -19.52 8.37 -12.27
C ASN A 64 -19.99 7.79 -13.60
N ILE A 65 -21.05 6.97 -13.57
CA ILE A 65 -21.90 6.89 -14.77
C ILE A 65 -22.45 8.31 -14.94
N GLN A 66 -21.83 9.10 -15.83
CA GLN A 66 -22.26 10.47 -16.09
C GLN A 66 -23.69 10.43 -16.61
N THR A 67 -24.64 10.77 -15.73
CA THR A 67 -26.04 10.90 -16.07
C THR A 67 -26.21 12.16 -16.89
N CYS A 68 -26.73 12.02 -18.10
CA CYS A 68 -27.05 13.14 -18.97
C CYS A 68 -28.32 13.88 -18.49
N LEU A 69 -28.35 15.20 -18.69
CA LEU A 69 -29.49 16.09 -18.41
C LEU A 69 -30.56 16.04 -19.51
N ASN A 70 -30.91 14.84 -20.01
CA ASN A 70 -31.95 14.73 -21.04
C ASN A 70 -33.33 14.46 -20.40
N SER A 71 -34.24 15.43 -20.52
CA SER A 71 -35.60 15.38 -19.96
C SER A 71 -36.57 14.43 -20.70
N GLN A 72 -36.12 13.81 -21.79
CA GLN A 72 -36.97 12.93 -22.62
C GLN A 72 -37.06 11.48 -22.10
N CYS A 73 -36.21 11.06 -21.18
CA CYS A 73 -36.31 9.73 -20.56
C CYS A 73 -37.33 9.77 -19.41
N ILE A 74 -38.53 9.20 -19.62
CA ILE A 74 -39.61 9.29 -18.60
C ILE A 74 -39.45 8.19 -17.53
N HIS A 75 -39.53 6.91 -17.93
CA HIS A 75 -39.44 5.78 -17.01
C HIS A 75 -38.08 5.07 -17.09
N GLY A 76 -37.01 5.84 -16.92
CA GLY A 76 -35.66 5.31 -17.03
C GLY A 76 -34.57 6.31 -16.63
N LYS A 77 -33.32 5.91 -16.83
CA LYS A 77 -32.14 6.73 -16.57
C LYS A 77 -31.42 7.05 -17.89
N CYS A 78 -30.95 8.28 -18.03
CA CYS A 78 -30.16 8.71 -19.19
C CYS A 78 -28.70 8.31 -18.99
N ILE A 79 -28.13 7.57 -19.95
CA ILE A 79 -26.76 7.04 -19.88
C ILE A 79 -25.97 7.42 -21.12
N ILE A 80 -24.70 7.79 -20.93
CA ILE A 80 -23.76 8.13 -22.01
C ILE A 80 -22.92 6.90 -22.37
N TYR A 81 -22.68 6.68 -23.67
CA TYR A 81 -21.81 5.60 -24.16
C TYR A 81 -20.35 5.81 -23.76
N SER A 82 -19.70 4.76 -23.25
CA SER A 82 -18.35 4.87 -22.70
C SER A 82 -17.24 5.01 -23.76
N ASN A 83 -17.48 4.61 -25.02
CA ASN A 83 -16.47 4.65 -26.09
C ASN A 83 -16.51 5.88 -26.99
N ASN A 84 -17.48 6.79 -26.82
CA ASN A 84 -17.81 7.78 -27.84
C ASN A 84 -17.56 9.22 -27.34
N SER A 85 -16.72 9.96 -28.06
CA SER A 85 -16.31 11.35 -27.71
C SER A 85 -17.40 12.40 -27.92
N LYS A 86 -18.54 12.03 -28.51
CA LYS A 86 -19.65 12.94 -28.84
C LYS A 86 -20.77 13.01 -27.80
N ASN A 87 -20.59 12.46 -26.59
CA ASN A 87 -21.62 12.40 -25.54
C ASN A 87 -22.96 11.81 -26.02
N ASN A 88 -22.91 10.85 -26.94
CA ASN A 88 -24.13 10.16 -27.37
C ASN A 88 -24.76 9.43 -26.16
N SER A 89 -26.06 9.66 -25.95
CA SER A 89 -26.80 9.10 -24.83
C SER A 89 -27.96 8.21 -25.27
N PHE A 90 -28.40 7.32 -24.38
CA PHE A 90 -29.61 6.52 -24.53
C PHE A 90 -30.38 6.43 -23.20
N CYS A 91 -31.67 6.11 -23.25
CA CYS A 91 -32.47 5.86 -22.06
C CYS A 91 -32.40 4.37 -21.69
N GLN A 92 -31.89 4.07 -20.50
CA GLN A 92 -32.02 2.75 -19.89
C GLN A 92 -33.34 2.67 -19.14
N CYS A 93 -34.26 1.83 -19.62
CA CYS A 93 -35.62 1.77 -19.09
C CYS A 93 -35.73 0.95 -17.80
N ASN A 94 -36.63 1.40 -16.92
CA ASN A 94 -37.01 0.66 -15.73
C ASN A 94 -37.82 -0.59 -16.10
N ARG A 95 -37.92 -1.55 -15.16
CA ARG A 95 -38.71 -2.78 -15.35
C ARG A 95 -40.15 -2.42 -15.76
N GLY A 96 -40.64 -3.10 -16.80
CA GLY A 96 -41.99 -2.87 -17.34
C GLY A 96 -42.08 -1.79 -18.41
N TRP A 97 -40.96 -1.16 -18.80
CA TRP A 97 -40.93 -0.10 -19.81
C TRP A 97 -39.89 -0.41 -20.90
N SER A 98 -40.17 0.06 -22.12
CA SER A 98 -39.33 -0.14 -23.30
C SER A 98 -39.44 1.03 -24.27
N GLY A 99 -38.66 0.98 -25.36
CA GLY A 99 -38.60 2.02 -26.38
C GLY A 99 -37.51 3.05 -26.13
N ARG A 100 -37.24 3.88 -27.15
CA ARG A 100 -36.13 4.86 -27.16
C ARG A 100 -36.16 5.83 -25.97
N TYR A 101 -37.35 6.16 -25.48
CA TYR A 101 -37.61 7.12 -24.40
C TYR A 101 -38.28 6.48 -23.17
N CYS A 102 -38.35 5.15 -23.11
CA CYS A 102 -39.00 4.41 -22.02
C CYS A 102 -40.48 4.77 -21.81
N THR A 103 -41.22 4.89 -22.91
CA THR A 103 -42.64 5.25 -22.93
C THR A 103 -43.58 4.09 -23.24
N ILE A 104 -43.04 2.96 -23.70
CA ILE A 104 -43.84 1.81 -24.13
C ILE A 104 -43.95 0.82 -22.97
N PRO A 105 -45.15 0.57 -22.40
CA PRO A 105 -45.32 -0.42 -21.36
C PRO A 105 -45.11 -1.83 -21.90
N TYR A 106 -44.47 -2.69 -21.11
CA TYR A 106 -44.14 -4.07 -21.48
C TYR A 106 -44.35 -5.02 -20.30
N SER A 107 -44.99 -6.17 -20.55
CA SER A 107 -45.16 -7.23 -19.55
C SER A 107 -43.97 -8.18 -19.57
N CYS A 108 -43.27 -8.29 -18.45
CA CYS A 108 -42.11 -9.16 -18.30
C CYS A 108 -42.53 -10.64 -18.24
N MET A 109 -42.05 -11.47 -19.17
CA MET A 109 -42.32 -12.92 -19.19
C MET A 109 -41.27 -13.77 -18.47
N CYS A 110 -40.43 -13.16 -17.61
CA CYS A 110 -39.43 -13.89 -16.83
C CYS A 110 -40.10 -14.66 -15.68
N SER A 111 -39.58 -15.85 -15.37
CA SER A 111 -39.94 -16.61 -14.16
C SER A 111 -39.61 -15.81 -12.90
N SER A 112 -40.33 -16.05 -11.79
CA SER A 112 -40.06 -15.44 -10.47
C SER A 112 -38.62 -15.59 -10.03
N ASP A 113 -37.98 -16.69 -10.42
CA ASP A 113 -36.63 -17.07 -10.01
C ASP A 113 -35.55 -16.57 -10.99
N SER A 114 -35.95 -15.72 -11.94
CA SER A 114 -35.07 -15.15 -12.96
C SER A 114 -35.12 -13.63 -12.95
N ILE A 115 -33.96 -13.02 -13.16
CA ILE A 115 -33.81 -11.57 -13.14
C ILE A 115 -33.96 -11.05 -14.57
N TYR A 116 -34.84 -10.07 -14.74
CA TYR A 116 -35.09 -9.41 -16.02
C TYR A 116 -33.99 -8.39 -16.32
N ILE A 117 -33.35 -8.51 -17.47
CA ILE A 117 -32.29 -7.60 -17.94
C ILE A 117 -32.82 -6.60 -18.98
N GLY A 118 -33.78 -7.00 -19.82
CA GLY A 118 -34.30 -6.14 -20.87
C GLY A 118 -35.19 -6.86 -21.87
N VAL A 119 -35.52 -6.20 -22.97
CA VAL A 119 -36.29 -6.77 -24.09
C VAL A 119 -35.40 -6.88 -25.32
N SER A 120 -35.46 -8.02 -26.02
CA SER A 120 -34.81 -8.23 -27.31
C SER A 120 -35.53 -7.53 -28.45
N ALA A 121 -34.88 -7.44 -29.63
CA ALA A 121 -35.47 -6.86 -30.84
C ALA A 121 -36.76 -7.56 -31.34
N TYR A 122 -37.04 -8.78 -30.87
CA TYR A 122 -38.26 -9.54 -31.17
C TYR A 122 -39.31 -9.47 -30.06
N ASN A 123 -39.21 -8.47 -29.18
CA ASN A 123 -40.14 -8.27 -28.06
C ASN A 123 -40.16 -9.40 -27.01
N ARG A 124 -39.08 -10.20 -26.93
CA ARG A 124 -38.90 -11.25 -25.91
C ARG A 124 -38.08 -10.73 -24.73
N SER A 125 -38.50 -11.04 -23.51
CA SER A 125 -37.78 -10.71 -22.28
C SER A 125 -36.48 -11.51 -22.19
N VAL A 126 -35.38 -10.80 -21.91
CA VAL A 126 -34.08 -11.39 -21.60
C VAL A 126 -34.01 -11.59 -20.09
N CYS A 127 -33.94 -12.85 -19.68
CA CYS A 127 -33.95 -13.26 -18.29
C CYS A 127 -32.66 -14.01 -17.96
N VAL A 128 -32.05 -13.71 -16.82
CA VAL A 128 -30.91 -14.47 -16.29
C VAL A 128 -31.36 -15.29 -15.10
N TYR A 129 -31.15 -16.60 -15.21
CA TYR A 129 -31.48 -17.57 -14.18
C TYR A 129 -30.23 -17.88 -13.36
N ASN A 130 -30.34 -17.81 -12.03
CA ASN A 130 -29.23 -18.06 -11.12
C ASN A 130 -29.59 -19.29 -10.26
N ASN A 131 -28.96 -20.44 -10.53
CA ASN A 131 -29.28 -21.70 -9.83
C ASN A 131 -28.08 -22.25 -9.07
N LEU A 132 -28.31 -22.79 -7.87
CA LEU A 132 -27.30 -23.44 -7.01
C LEU A 132 -26.95 -24.86 -7.50
N ILE A 133 -26.19 -24.98 -8.59
CA ILE A 133 -25.69 -26.29 -9.06
C ILE A 133 -24.31 -26.63 -8.45
N CYS A 134 -23.59 -25.62 -7.97
CA CYS A 134 -22.25 -25.78 -7.39
C CYS A 134 -22.32 -26.13 -5.89
N GLN A 135 -21.44 -27.00 -5.44
CA GLN A 135 -21.33 -27.50 -4.07
C GLN A 135 -20.37 -26.61 -3.25
N ASN A 136 -20.36 -26.82 -1.92
CA ASN A 136 -19.40 -26.21 -0.98
C ASN A 136 -19.31 -24.67 -1.02
N GLY A 137 -20.40 -23.99 -1.39
CA GLY A 137 -20.41 -22.53 -1.56
C GLY A 137 -19.84 -22.05 -2.89
N GLY A 138 -19.64 -22.96 -3.85
CA GLY A 138 -19.35 -22.69 -5.24
C GLY A 138 -20.36 -21.75 -5.87
N GLN A 139 -19.88 -20.83 -6.69
CA GLN A 139 -20.69 -19.87 -7.40
C GLN A 139 -20.92 -20.32 -8.84
N CYS A 140 -22.18 -20.54 -9.20
CA CYS A 140 -22.57 -21.01 -10.52
C CYS A 140 -22.57 -19.87 -11.54
N ILE A 141 -22.00 -20.14 -12.70
CA ILE A 141 -21.87 -19.20 -13.79
C ILE A 141 -22.37 -19.89 -15.07
N PRO A 142 -23.42 -19.37 -15.74
CA PRO A 142 -23.86 -19.96 -17.00
C PRO A 142 -22.73 -19.88 -18.05
N ALA A 143 -22.42 -20.99 -18.72
CA ALA A 143 -21.43 -21.04 -19.77
C ALA A 143 -22.12 -20.85 -21.14
N ASP A 144 -21.50 -20.11 -22.06
CA ASP A 144 -22.06 -19.91 -23.40
C ASP A 144 -22.23 -21.24 -24.14
N GLU A 145 -23.28 -21.34 -24.95
CA GLU A 145 -23.65 -22.49 -25.80
C GLU A 145 -22.53 -22.96 -26.77
N TYR A 146 -21.45 -22.20 -26.95
CA TYR A 146 -20.37 -22.48 -27.90
C TYR A 146 -19.10 -23.11 -27.31
N MET A 147 -19.06 -23.40 -26.00
CA MET A 147 -17.97 -24.22 -25.45
C MET A 147 -18.26 -25.69 -25.77
N ILE A 148 -17.39 -26.28 -26.59
CA ILE A 148 -17.49 -27.61 -27.23
C ILE A 148 -17.59 -28.80 -26.24
N LEU A 149 -17.55 -28.56 -24.92
CA LEU A 149 -17.81 -29.57 -23.90
C LEU A 149 -19.23 -29.40 -23.35
N ASN A 150 -19.98 -30.50 -23.22
CA ASN A 150 -21.37 -30.71 -22.75
C ASN A 150 -21.84 -30.00 -21.46
N ARG A 151 -21.32 -28.83 -21.08
CA ARG A 151 -21.57 -28.16 -19.81
C ARG A 151 -22.19 -26.80 -20.04
N LYS A 152 -23.44 -26.67 -19.61
CA LYS A 152 -24.24 -25.43 -19.67
C LYS A 152 -23.89 -24.42 -18.56
N PHE A 153 -22.95 -24.77 -17.67
CA PHE A 153 -22.54 -23.96 -16.52
C PHE A 153 -21.09 -24.24 -16.12
N LEU A 154 -20.49 -23.28 -15.43
CA LEU A 154 -19.16 -23.27 -14.84
C LEU A 154 -19.32 -22.95 -13.34
N CYS A 155 -18.60 -23.64 -12.46
CA CYS A 155 -18.57 -23.31 -11.04
C CYS A 155 -17.27 -22.59 -10.69
N ILE A 156 -17.38 -21.40 -10.08
CA ILE A 156 -16.26 -20.75 -9.39
C ILE A 156 -16.21 -21.29 -7.98
N CYS A 157 -15.12 -21.95 -7.64
CA CYS A 157 -14.99 -22.60 -6.34
C CYS A 157 -14.42 -21.67 -5.28
N PRO A 158 -15.00 -21.66 -4.06
CA PRO A 158 -14.41 -20.94 -2.95
C PRO A 158 -13.07 -21.57 -2.57
N LYS A 159 -12.24 -20.78 -1.87
CA LYS A 159 -10.91 -21.22 -1.43
C LYS A 159 -10.99 -22.56 -0.69
N GLY A 160 -10.11 -23.49 -1.08
CA GLY A 160 -10.05 -24.83 -0.50
C GLY A 160 -10.90 -25.87 -1.23
N TYR A 161 -11.56 -25.50 -2.33
CA TYR A 161 -12.33 -26.43 -3.15
C TYR A 161 -11.99 -26.28 -4.64
N ILE A 162 -11.95 -27.40 -5.35
CA ILE A 162 -11.68 -27.56 -6.79
C ILE A 162 -12.71 -28.55 -7.36
N GLY A 163 -12.78 -28.71 -8.67
CA GLY A 163 -13.71 -29.61 -9.34
C GLY A 163 -14.78 -28.85 -10.09
N ASP A 164 -15.52 -29.57 -10.91
CA ASP A 164 -16.44 -28.97 -11.88
C ASP A 164 -17.69 -28.36 -11.23
N ARG A 165 -17.98 -28.81 -10.01
CA ARG A 165 -18.99 -28.34 -9.08
C ARG A 165 -18.41 -27.95 -7.73
N CYS A 166 -17.09 -27.79 -7.61
CA CYS A 166 -16.42 -27.51 -6.33
C CYS A 166 -16.56 -28.65 -5.31
N GLU A 167 -16.64 -29.88 -5.82
CA GLU A 167 -16.83 -31.12 -5.08
C GLU A 167 -15.54 -31.66 -4.45
N ILE A 168 -14.37 -31.26 -4.96
CA ILE A 168 -13.06 -31.73 -4.52
C ILE A 168 -12.50 -30.75 -3.50
N ILE A 169 -11.96 -31.23 -2.39
CA ILE A 169 -11.23 -30.40 -1.43
C ILE A 169 -9.79 -30.22 -1.92
N ASP A 170 -9.29 -29.00 -1.93
CA ASP A 170 -7.95 -28.64 -2.42
C ASP A 170 -6.85 -29.25 -1.54
N ASN A 171 -5.75 -29.71 -2.17
CA ASN A 171 -4.66 -30.39 -1.47
C ASN A 171 -3.77 -29.38 -0.71
N LYS A 172 -3.39 -29.71 0.53
CA LYS A 172 -2.58 -28.81 1.37
C LYS A 172 -1.09 -29.13 1.27
N ILE A 173 -0.29 -28.14 0.86
CA ILE A 173 1.17 -28.21 0.90
C ILE A 173 1.69 -27.17 1.90
N ILE A 174 2.45 -27.63 2.89
CA ILE A 174 3.10 -26.79 3.91
C ILE A 174 4.60 -26.79 3.64
N LEU A 175 5.13 -25.66 3.17
CA LEU A 175 6.56 -25.44 3.04
C LEU A 175 7.06 -24.61 4.23
N SER A 176 8.13 -25.07 4.87
CA SER A 176 8.80 -24.35 5.96
C SER A 176 10.25 -24.14 5.60
N PHE A 177 10.83 -23.00 5.96
CA PHE A 177 12.18 -22.65 5.54
C PHE A 177 13.13 -22.63 6.72
N GLN A 178 14.32 -23.20 6.52
CA GLN A 178 15.37 -23.14 7.52
C GLN A 178 15.88 -21.69 7.69
N LYS A 179 16.27 -21.31 8.91
CA LYS A 179 16.63 -19.91 9.30
C LYS A 179 17.77 -19.29 8.48
N ASN A 180 18.56 -20.09 7.78
CA ASN A 180 19.69 -19.65 6.95
C ASN A 180 19.29 -19.29 5.51
N ILE A 181 18.03 -19.48 5.12
CA ILE A 181 17.53 -19.13 3.78
C ILE A 181 17.01 -17.69 3.81
N VAL A 182 17.61 -16.82 2.99
CA VAL A 182 17.12 -15.46 2.79
C VAL A 182 15.92 -15.51 1.86
N LEU A 183 14.74 -15.23 2.40
CA LEU A 183 13.49 -15.22 1.65
C LEU A 183 13.25 -13.88 0.96
N SER A 184 12.81 -13.93 -0.29
CA SER A 184 12.28 -12.79 -1.05
C SER A 184 10.86 -12.44 -0.58
N GLN A 185 10.36 -11.26 -0.96
CA GLN A 185 9.00 -10.80 -0.65
C GLN A 185 7.89 -11.66 -1.29
N SER A 186 8.23 -12.52 -2.24
CA SER A 186 7.32 -13.43 -2.92
C SER A 186 7.99 -14.75 -3.26
N ILE A 187 7.21 -15.83 -3.24
CA ILE A 187 7.60 -17.17 -3.71
C ILE A 187 6.72 -17.54 -4.89
N PHE A 188 7.35 -18.13 -5.90
CA PHE A 188 6.68 -18.79 -7.02
C PHE A 188 6.79 -20.30 -6.81
N ILE A 189 5.67 -20.98 -7.01
CA ILE A 189 5.55 -22.44 -6.87
C ILE A 189 5.07 -22.96 -8.22
N HIS A 190 5.90 -23.80 -8.84
CA HIS A 190 5.59 -24.45 -10.11
C HIS A 190 5.28 -25.93 -9.84
N PHE A 191 4.07 -26.35 -10.16
CA PHE A 191 3.68 -27.75 -10.21
C PHE A 191 3.93 -28.25 -11.62
N ILE A 192 4.78 -29.26 -11.74
CA ILE A 192 5.19 -29.83 -13.03
C ILE A 192 4.80 -31.30 -13.01
N GLU A 193 3.90 -31.67 -13.90
CA GLU A 193 3.51 -33.06 -14.14
C GLU A 193 4.21 -33.56 -15.40
N ILE A 194 4.98 -34.64 -15.25
CA ILE A 194 5.71 -35.27 -16.34
C ILE A 194 4.89 -36.46 -16.82
N ILE A 195 4.27 -36.33 -17.99
CA ILE A 195 3.49 -37.39 -18.62
C ILE A 195 4.41 -38.18 -19.56
N ASN A 196 4.38 -39.51 -19.48
CA ASN A 196 5.12 -40.36 -20.42
C ASN A 196 4.72 -40.04 -21.86
N ASN A 197 5.70 -39.68 -22.70
CA ASN A 197 5.55 -39.27 -24.11
C ASN A 197 4.78 -37.96 -24.38
N GLY A 198 4.53 -37.12 -23.36
CA GLY A 198 3.89 -35.81 -23.50
C GLY A 198 4.81 -34.64 -23.13
N THR A 199 4.45 -33.42 -23.53
CA THR A 199 5.08 -32.21 -22.97
C THR A 199 4.66 -32.05 -21.51
N PRO A 200 5.56 -31.68 -20.60
CA PRO A 200 5.23 -31.53 -19.18
C PRO A 200 4.14 -30.47 -18.99
N ILE A 201 3.11 -30.80 -18.20
CA ILE A 201 2.05 -29.87 -17.85
C ILE A 201 2.54 -29.05 -16.67
N ARG A 202 2.46 -27.72 -16.78
CA ARG A 202 2.93 -26.79 -15.75
C ARG A 202 1.79 -25.93 -15.25
N ILE A 203 1.55 -25.97 -13.95
CA ILE A 203 0.66 -25.05 -13.23
C ILE A 203 1.53 -24.18 -12.34
N THR A 204 1.31 -22.87 -12.36
CA THR A 204 2.11 -21.93 -11.56
C THR A 204 1.22 -21.20 -10.59
N THR A 205 1.67 -21.09 -9.34
CA THR A 205 1.02 -20.30 -8.31
C THR A 205 2.06 -19.49 -7.56
N PHE A 206 1.62 -18.45 -6.86
CA PHE A 206 2.53 -17.54 -6.17
C PHE A 206 1.94 -17.10 -4.85
N ARG A 207 2.82 -16.70 -3.92
CA ARG A 207 2.43 -16.16 -2.62
C ARG A 207 3.39 -15.06 -2.18
N LYS A 208 2.85 -13.95 -1.67
CA LYS A 208 3.62 -12.92 -0.97
C LYS A 208 4.00 -13.42 0.43
N ILE A 209 5.26 -13.32 0.80
CA ILE A 209 5.72 -13.64 2.16
C ILE A 209 5.76 -12.36 2.98
N PHE A 210 5.15 -12.41 4.16
CA PHE A 210 5.36 -11.39 5.19
C PHE A 210 6.47 -11.88 6.14
N LEU A 211 7.49 -11.03 6.34
CA LEU A 211 8.80 -11.27 6.99
C LEU A 211 8.86 -12.02 8.33
N THR A 212 7.73 -12.38 8.96
CA THR A 212 7.72 -13.08 10.26
C THR A 212 7.30 -14.54 10.21
N GLU A 213 6.95 -15.08 9.04
CA GLU A 213 6.68 -16.50 8.89
C GLU A 213 7.98 -17.27 8.60
N ASN A 214 8.70 -17.72 9.64
CA ASN A 214 9.67 -18.83 9.52
C ASN A 214 8.98 -20.17 9.20
N SER A 215 7.65 -20.17 9.16
CA SER A 215 6.79 -21.27 8.75
C SER A 215 5.61 -20.69 7.99
N LEU A 216 5.43 -21.08 6.73
CA LEU A 216 4.19 -20.78 6.01
C LEU A 216 3.05 -21.46 6.76
N ILE A 217 2.08 -20.70 7.25
CA ILE A 217 0.83 -21.26 7.73
C ILE A 217 -0.32 -20.48 7.10
N LYS A 218 -1.19 -21.17 6.38
CA LYS A 218 -2.64 -21.05 6.59
C LYS A 218 -3.36 -22.29 6.08
N THR A 219 -4.28 -22.73 6.91
CA THR A 219 -5.12 -23.93 6.91
C THR A 219 -6.34 -23.77 6.01
N TYR A 220 -6.70 -24.83 5.28
CA TYR A 220 -8.08 -25.28 5.16
C TYR A 220 -8.09 -26.80 5.40
N GLU A 221 -9.05 -27.28 6.19
CA GLU A 221 -8.99 -28.59 6.84
C GLU A 221 -9.47 -29.75 5.96
N ARG A 222 -8.70 -30.84 6.06
CA ARG A 222 -8.90 -32.23 5.62
C ARG A 222 -8.80 -32.55 4.12
N SER A 223 -7.55 -32.76 3.69
CA SER A 223 -7.00 -34.08 3.28
C SER A 223 -5.46 -33.96 3.19
N THR A 224 -4.72 -35.08 3.11
CA THR A 224 -3.28 -35.26 3.40
C THR A 224 -2.40 -34.02 3.22
N SER A 225 -1.92 -33.43 4.32
CA SER A 225 -0.98 -32.30 4.27
C SER A 225 0.42 -32.78 3.91
N ILE A 226 0.95 -32.37 2.76
CA ILE A 226 2.35 -32.59 2.40
C ILE A 226 3.18 -31.53 3.13
N ASN A 227 3.93 -31.94 4.15
CA ASN A 227 4.80 -31.04 4.91
C ASN A 227 6.26 -31.25 4.46
N LYS A 228 6.91 -30.19 3.98
CA LYS A 228 8.33 -30.21 3.59
C LYS A 228 9.06 -29.02 4.23
N ILE A 229 10.17 -29.32 4.89
CA ILE A 229 11.14 -28.31 5.32
C ILE A 229 12.15 -28.16 4.17
N ILE A 230 12.30 -26.93 3.68
CA ILE A 230 13.25 -26.55 2.65
C ILE A 230 14.57 -26.18 3.32
N ASN A 231 15.61 -26.93 2.96
CA ASN A 231 16.98 -26.73 3.41
C ASN A 231 17.83 -26.15 2.29
N SER A 232 19.01 -25.63 2.65
CA SER A 232 20.00 -25.18 1.66
C SER A 232 20.41 -26.26 0.64
N SER A 233 20.29 -27.54 1.00
CA SER A 233 20.54 -28.67 0.11
C SER A 233 19.44 -28.91 -0.93
N ASP A 234 18.23 -28.36 -0.75
CA ASP A 234 17.14 -28.46 -1.72
C ASP A 234 17.32 -27.44 -2.89
N ARG A 235 18.36 -26.58 -2.84
CA ARG A 235 18.70 -25.65 -3.94
C ARG A 235 19.22 -26.44 -5.15
N CYS A 236 18.56 -26.29 -6.30
CA CYS A 236 19.11 -26.73 -7.57
C CYS A 236 20.33 -25.87 -7.94
N GLN A 237 21.46 -26.51 -8.23
CA GLN A 237 22.69 -25.81 -8.63
C GLN A 237 22.66 -25.46 -10.11
N HIS A 238 23.30 -24.35 -10.49
CA HIS A 238 23.48 -24.02 -11.90
C HIS A 238 24.56 -24.91 -12.53
N ILE A 239 24.44 -25.23 -13.82
CA ILE A 239 25.38 -26.13 -14.51
C ILE A 239 26.83 -25.63 -14.47
N ASN A 240 27.03 -24.32 -14.37
CA ASN A 240 28.35 -23.69 -14.23
C ASN A 240 29.03 -24.03 -12.90
N GLU A 241 28.27 -24.41 -11.88
CA GLU A 241 28.78 -24.82 -10.57
C GLU A 241 29.18 -26.30 -10.57
N LEU A 242 28.66 -27.10 -11.51
CA LEU A 242 28.83 -28.55 -11.57
C LEU A 242 29.90 -29.01 -12.57
N PHE A 243 30.18 -28.21 -13.59
CA PHE A 243 31.10 -28.55 -14.66
C PHE A 243 32.13 -27.44 -14.93
N ASN A 244 33.27 -27.83 -15.51
CA ASN A 244 34.30 -26.89 -15.96
C ASN A 244 33.77 -25.93 -17.04
N GLU A 245 34.36 -24.73 -17.12
CA GLU A 245 33.96 -23.70 -18.09
C GLU A 245 33.97 -24.18 -19.56
N THR A 246 34.88 -25.08 -19.92
CA THR A 246 34.97 -25.63 -21.29
C THR A 246 33.74 -26.44 -21.66
N PHE A 247 33.14 -27.15 -20.70
CA PHE A 247 31.92 -27.92 -20.90
C PHE A 247 30.70 -27.01 -21.02
N VAL A 248 30.61 -25.98 -20.17
CA VAL A 248 29.53 -24.99 -20.21
C VAL A 248 29.47 -24.30 -21.57
N LYS A 249 30.61 -23.99 -22.17
CA LYS A 249 30.69 -23.33 -23.49
C LYS A 249 30.31 -24.23 -24.67
N MET A 250 30.12 -25.55 -24.48
CA MET A 250 29.71 -26.44 -25.56
C MET A 250 28.26 -26.19 -25.99
N HIS A 251 27.96 -26.52 -27.25
CA HIS A 251 26.60 -26.47 -27.78
C HIS A 251 25.64 -27.38 -26.99
N VAL A 252 24.40 -26.92 -26.76
CA VAL A 252 23.36 -27.58 -25.94
C VAL A 252 23.19 -29.07 -26.29
N LEU A 253 23.10 -29.40 -27.58
CA LEU A 253 22.96 -30.79 -28.07
C LEU A 253 24.13 -31.72 -27.66
N ARG A 254 25.33 -31.18 -27.43
CA ARG A 254 26.46 -31.96 -26.92
C ARG A 254 26.41 -32.04 -25.40
N ARG A 255 26.06 -30.95 -24.72
CA ARG A 255 25.95 -30.90 -23.27
C ARG A 255 24.91 -31.89 -22.73
N ILE A 256 23.74 -31.98 -23.36
CA ILE A 256 22.62 -32.79 -22.88
C ILE A 256 22.96 -34.29 -22.76
N LYS A 257 23.86 -34.80 -23.61
CA LYS A 257 24.32 -36.21 -23.56
C LYS A 257 25.06 -36.55 -22.26
N TYR A 258 25.58 -35.55 -21.56
CA TYR A 258 26.35 -35.70 -20.34
C TYR A 258 25.56 -35.27 -19.10
N TYR A 259 24.29 -34.90 -19.23
CA TYR A 259 23.46 -34.42 -18.10
C TYR A 259 23.14 -35.50 -17.07
N HIS A 260 23.37 -36.78 -17.39
CA HIS A 260 23.32 -37.85 -16.40
C HIS A 260 24.56 -37.87 -15.48
N LEU A 261 25.72 -37.37 -15.92
CA LEU A 261 26.97 -37.43 -15.15
C LEU A 261 26.90 -36.72 -13.79
N PRO A 262 26.30 -35.52 -13.63
CA PRO A 262 26.18 -34.88 -12.32
C PRO A 262 25.40 -35.73 -11.33
N CYS A 263 24.31 -36.33 -11.77
CA CYS A 263 23.49 -37.21 -10.94
C CYS A 263 24.22 -38.51 -10.56
N GLN A 264 25.16 -38.98 -11.40
CA GLN A 264 25.93 -40.21 -11.17
C GLN A 264 27.21 -39.99 -10.34
N LYS A 265 27.88 -38.85 -10.53
CA LYS A 265 29.25 -38.59 -10.04
C LYS A 265 29.29 -37.77 -8.75
N TYR A 266 28.40 -36.78 -8.62
CA TYR A 266 28.32 -35.94 -7.42
C TYR A 266 27.33 -36.57 -6.44
N LEU A 267 27.67 -36.51 -5.15
CA LEU A 267 26.97 -37.05 -3.97
C LEU A 267 25.51 -37.50 -4.21
N SER A 268 25.13 -38.62 -3.59
CA SER A 268 23.77 -39.16 -3.47
C SER A 268 22.66 -38.15 -3.08
N ASN A 269 23.02 -36.91 -2.76
CA ASN A 269 22.16 -35.82 -2.31
C ASN A 269 21.78 -34.78 -3.40
N LEU A 270 22.35 -34.80 -4.62
CA LEU A 270 21.92 -33.84 -5.66
C LEU A 270 20.51 -34.20 -6.16
N SER A 271 19.50 -33.38 -5.83
CA SER A 271 18.10 -33.60 -6.26
C SER A 271 17.83 -33.04 -7.65
N CYS A 272 18.42 -31.89 -7.99
CA CYS A 272 18.17 -31.16 -9.23
C CYS A 272 19.32 -30.21 -9.59
N PHE A 273 19.39 -29.87 -10.87
CA PHE A 273 20.25 -28.80 -11.40
C PHE A 273 19.58 -28.14 -12.61
N TYR A 274 20.11 -27.01 -13.08
CA TYR A 274 19.54 -26.30 -14.22
C TYR A 274 20.61 -25.62 -15.07
N ASP A 275 20.28 -25.38 -16.35
CA ASP A 275 21.05 -24.53 -17.25
C ASP A 275 20.19 -23.34 -17.73
N ASP A 276 20.60 -22.63 -18.77
CA ASP A 276 19.84 -21.46 -19.26
C ASP A 276 18.47 -21.82 -19.87
N LEU A 277 18.25 -23.09 -20.26
CA LEU A 277 17.09 -23.54 -21.03
C LEU A 277 16.28 -24.66 -20.38
N HIS A 278 16.89 -25.45 -19.50
CA HIS A 278 16.31 -26.67 -18.93
C HIS A 278 16.49 -26.73 -17.43
N ILE A 279 15.49 -27.33 -16.77
CA ILE A 279 15.63 -27.87 -15.41
C ILE A 279 15.73 -29.39 -15.51
N CYS A 280 16.67 -29.95 -14.73
CA CYS A 280 16.94 -31.37 -14.66
C CYS A 280 16.70 -31.90 -13.25
N LEU A 281 15.96 -33.01 -13.16
CA LEU A 281 15.70 -33.74 -11.93
C LEU A 281 16.51 -35.03 -11.90
N CYS A 282 17.25 -35.27 -10.81
CA CYS A 282 17.96 -36.53 -10.60
C CYS A 282 17.03 -37.56 -9.96
N TYR A 283 16.88 -38.72 -10.57
CA TYR A 283 16.06 -39.82 -10.06
C TYR A 283 16.77 -41.16 -10.23
N ASP A 284 16.41 -42.13 -9.38
CA ASP A 284 17.00 -43.47 -9.40
C ASP A 284 16.22 -44.36 -10.36
N TYR A 285 16.91 -44.95 -11.34
CA TYR A 285 16.35 -45.91 -12.29
C TYR A 285 17.19 -47.19 -12.28
N GLY A 286 16.68 -48.22 -11.60
CA GLY A 286 17.43 -49.46 -11.38
C GLY A 286 18.68 -49.22 -10.54
N LYS A 287 19.87 -49.50 -11.10
CA LYS A 287 21.18 -49.29 -10.44
C LYS A 287 21.86 -47.97 -10.83
N GLN A 288 21.23 -47.16 -11.67
CA GLN A 288 21.81 -45.93 -12.19
C GLN A 288 20.94 -44.74 -11.81
N ARG A 289 21.59 -43.66 -11.39
CA ARG A 289 20.93 -42.37 -11.16
C ARG A 289 20.95 -41.58 -12.45
N LEU A 290 19.78 -41.24 -12.97
CA LEU A 290 19.63 -40.56 -14.25
C LEU A 290 19.10 -39.14 -14.02
N ALA A 291 19.26 -38.31 -15.05
CA ALA A 291 18.72 -36.96 -15.10
C ALA A 291 17.54 -36.92 -16.06
N ASN A 292 16.39 -36.43 -15.59
CA ASN A 292 15.25 -36.10 -16.44
C ASN A 292 15.20 -34.59 -16.63
N CYS A 293 15.43 -34.13 -17.85
CA CYS A 293 15.53 -32.70 -18.16
C CYS A 293 14.38 -32.28 -19.05
N PHE A 294 13.81 -31.12 -18.76
CA PHE A 294 12.73 -30.52 -19.53
C PHE A 294 12.96 -29.03 -19.70
N ASP A 295 12.43 -28.48 -20.79
CA ASP A 295 12.53 -27.05 -21.10
C ASP A 295 11.89 -26.22 -19.98
N PHE A 296 12.63 -25.21 -19.53
CA PHE A 296 12.18 -24.28 -18.52
C PHE A 296 12.65 -22.86 -18.85
N ASN A 297 11.70 -21.98 -19.12
CA ASN A 297 12.01 -20.57 -19.33
C ASN A 297 12.23 -19.87 -17.97
N HIS A 298 13.50 -19.74 -17.58
CA HIS A 298 13.93 -19.05 -16.35
C HIS A 298 13.59 -17.56 -16.33
N ASN A 299 13.44 -16.93 -17.50
CA ASN A 299 13.20 -15.50 -17.66
C ASN A 299 11.77 -15.19 -18.11
N MET A 300 10.82 -16.07 -17.80
CA MET A 300 9.44 -15.88 -18.23
C MET A 300 8.89 -14.56 -17.67
N LYS A 301 8.52 -13.66 -18.59
CA LYS A 301 7.82 -12.41 -18.28
C LYS A 301 6.38 -12.53 -18.74
N PHE A 302 5.46 -12.07 -17.92
CA PHE A 302 4.06 -11.96 -18.27
C PHE A 302 3.73 -10.50 -18.54
N ASP A 303 2.99 -10.25 -19.61
CA ASP A 303 2.49 -8.92 -19.96
C ASP A 303 1.08 -8.66 -19.40
N CYS A 304 0.51 -9.65 -18.72
CA CYS A 304 -0.86 -9.63 -18.20
C CYS A 304 -1.88 -9.17 -19.23
N LEU A 305 -1.73 -9.70 -20.45
CA LEU A 305 -2.59 -9.42 -21.60
C LEU A 305 -2.64 -7.92 -21.96
N GLY A 306 -1.59 -7.17 -21.62
CA GLY A 306 -1.52 -5.72 -21.84
C GLY A 306 -2.48 -4.92 -20.97
N GLN A 307 -3.12 -5.53 -19.96
CA GLN A 307 -3.94 -4.79 -19.01
C GLN A 307 -3.01 -3.95 -18.14
N SER A 308 -3.15 -2.62 -18.23
CA SER A 308 -2.37 -1.61 -17.50
C SER A 308 -2.73 -1.58 -16.00
N VAL A 309 -2.67 -2.73 -15.33
CA VAL A 309 -2.92 -2.86 -13.89
C VAL A 309 -1.66 -2.48 -13.10
N HIS A 310 -0.52 -2.25 -13.75
CA HIS A 310 0.75 -1.95 -13.11
C HIS A 310 1.10 -0.47 -13.24
N GLU A 311 1.53 0.14 -12.15
CA GLU A 311 2.06 1.50 -12.08
C GLU A 311 3.59 1.44 -11.85
N ASN A 312 4.30 2.53 -12.15
CA ASN A 312 5.73 2.71 -11.85
C ASN A 312 6.65 1.54 -12.29
N GLU A 313 6.52 1.07 -13.54
CA GLU A 313 7.36 -0.01 -14.10
C GLU A 313 7.26 -1.35 -13.36
N GLY A 314 6.14 -1.60 -12.65
CA GLY A 314 5.85 -2.89 -12.03
C GLY A 314 5.84 -4.04 -13.03
N GLN A 315 6.54 -5.13 -12.71
CA GLN A 315 6.57 -6.34 -13.53
C GLN A 315 5.37 -7.23 -13.19
N CYS A 316 4.61 -7.64 -14.20
CA CYS A 316 3.47 -8.52 -13.97
C CYS A 316 3.88 -9.99 -13.92
N PHE A 317 3.19 -10.71 -13.04
CA PHE A 317 3.15 -12.16 -12.99
C PHE A 317 1.71 -12.64 -12.93
N GLN A 318 1.44 -13.76 -13.59
CA GLN A 318 0.15 -14.42 -13.59
C GLN A 318 0.31 -15.93 -13.46
N ASP A 319 -0.74 -16.60 -13.02
CA ASP A 319 -0.78 -18.04 -12.77
C ASP A 319 -0.82 -18.89 -14.06
N SER A 320 -1.45 -18.41 -15.14
CA SER A 320 -1.48 -19.11 -16.43
C SER A 320 -1.35 -18.16 -17.63
N LEU A 321 -0.85 -18.65 -18.78
CA LEU A 321 -0.71 -17.86 -20.00
C LEU A 321 -2.05 -17.66 -20.72
N ASP A 322 -2.87 -18.71 -20.80
CA ASP A 322 -4.09 -18.74 -21.63
C ASP A 322 -5.32 -18.13 -20.94
N CYS A 323 -5.45 -18.32 -19.63
CA CYS A 323 -6.59 -17.81 -18.85
C CYS A 323 -6.16 -17.51 -17.40
N PRO A 324 -5.54 -16.34 -17.15
CA PRO A 324 -5.05 -16.02 -15.82
C PRO A 324 -6.23 -15.81 -14.86
N GLN A 325 -6.28 -16.57 -13.76
CA GLN A 325 -7.26 -16.37 -12.70
C GLN A 325 -6.71 -15.45 -11.61
N ARG A 326 -5.39 -15.41 -11.45
CA ARG A 326 -4.69 -14.54 -10.50
C ARG A 326 -3.52 -13.85 -11.16
N SER A 327 -3.36 -12.57 -10.84
CA SER A 327 -2.18 -11.78 -11.20
C SER A 327 -1.60 -11.06 -10.00
N MET A 328 -0.30 -10.82 -10.04
CA MET A 328 0.44 -10.08 -9.04
C MET A 328 1.44 -9.16 -9.70
N CYS A 329 1.54 -7.94 -9.17
CA CYS A 329 2.62 -7.03 -9.52
C CYS A 329 3.83 -7.24 -8.61
N ILE A 330 5.01 -7.41 -9.22
CA ILE A 330 6.30 -7.27 -8.56
C ILE A 330 6.78 -5.83 -8.74
N CYS A 331 6.97 -5.15 -7.62
CA CYS A 331 7.38 -3.77 -7.64
C CYS A 331 8.90 -3.63 -7.78
N PRO A 332 9.36 -2.64 -8.56
CA PRO A 332 10.76 -2.24 -8.50
C PRO A 332 11.08 -1.71 -7.09
N THR A 333 12.38 -1.65 -6.78
CA THR A 333 12.86 -1.09 -5.51
C THR A 333 12.19 0.26 -5.25
N CYS A 334 11.83 0.51 -3.98
CA CYS A 334 11.18 1.73 -3.52
C CYS A 334 9.68 1.84 -3.76
N PHE A 335 9.10 1.00 -4.62
CA PHE A 335 7.67 0.98 -4.87
C PHE A 335 6.99 -0.19 -4.15
N TYR A 336 5.73 -0.01 -3.76
CA TYR A 336 4.95 -1.03 -3.05
C TYR A 336 3.45 -0.89 -3.31
N GLY A 337 2.67 -1.88 -2.84
CA GLY A 337 1.23 -2.03 -3.10
C GLY A 337 0.92 -3.12 -4.12
N THR A 338 -0.36 -3.50 -4.25
CA THR A 338 -0.85 -4.48 -5.23
C THR A 338 -0.51 -4.16 -6.67
N ARG A 339 -0.40 -2.87 -7.01
CA ARG A 339 -0.14 -2.33 -8.36
C ARG A 339 1.17 -1.57 -8.46
N CYS A 340 1.98 -1.55 -7.40
CA CYS A 340 3.18 -0.71 -7.28
C CYS A 340 2.90 0.79 -7.36
N GLN A 341 1.69 1.17 -6.95
CA GLN A 341 1.17 2.54 -6.98
C GLN A 341 1.81 3.46 -5.93
N PHE A 342 2.44 2.89 -4.90
CA PHE A 342 3.02 3.64 -3.80
C PHE A 342 4.52 3.72 -3.93
N SER A 343 5.09 4.85 -3.54
CA SER A 343 6.54 5.04 -3.48
C SER A 343 6.97 5.46 -2.08
N SER A 344 8.07 4.88 -1.62
CA SER A 344 8.81 5.29 -0.42
C SER A 344 9.81 6.42 -0.69
N SER A 345 9.92 6.89 -1.93
CA SER A 345 10.83 7.97 -2.34
C SER A 345 10.33 9.39 -2.04
N GLU A 346 9.15 9.51 -1.44
CA GLU A 346 8.57 10.82 -1.16
C GLU A 346 9.07 11.39 0.18
N PHE A 347 9.48 12.67 0.15
CA PHE A 347 10.13 13.45 1.23
C PHE A 347 9.42 13.42 2.60
N ARG A 348 8.18 12.91 2.67
CA ARG A 348 7.40 12.68 3.88
C ARG A 348 7.06 11.19 4.03
N LEU A 349 7.98 10.41 4.58
CA LEU A 349 7.61 9.12 5.18
C LEU A 349 6.73 9.37 6.42
N SER A 350 5.43 9.13 6.26
CA SER A 350 4.50 9.06 7.38
C SER A 350 4.73 7.75 8.13
N LEU A 351 4.30 7.73 9.40
CA LEU A 351 4.27 6.48 10.18
C LEU A 351 3.45 5.39 9.47
N ASP A 352 2.40 5.80 8.76
CA ASP A 352 1.51 4.92 7.99
C ASP A 352 2.28 4.24 6.84
N ALA A 353 3.18 4.96 6.17
CA ALA A 353 4.05 4.41 5.14
C ALA A 353 5.13 3.46 5.69
N ILE A 354 5.69 3.76 6.87
CA ILE A 354 6.76 2.94 7.48
C ILE A 354 6.19 1.65 8.09
N LEU A 355 5.13 1.75 8.90
CA LEU A 355 4.60 0.62 9.67
C LEU A 355 3.43 -0.09 9.00
N GLY A 356 2.69 0.57 8.10
CA GLY A 356 1.44 0.03 7.54
C GLY A 356 1.60 -1.35 6.89
N TYR A 357 2.73 -1.61 6.21
CA TYR A 357 2.96 -2.90 5.57
C TYR A 357 3.29 -4.03 6.55
N HIS A 358 3.80 -3.67 7.74
CA HIS A 358 4.18 -4.61 8.80
C HIS A 358 3.02 -4.95 9.73
N ILE A 359 1.93 -4.17 9.74
CA ILE A 359 0.76 -4.49 10.55
C ILE A 359 -0.09 -5.53 9.79
N GLN A 360 -0.39 -6.64 10.45
CA GLN A 360 -1.22 -7.69 9.89
C GLN A 360 -2.69 -7.46 10.24
N SER A 361 -3.58 -7.56 9.25
CA SER A 361 -5.03 -7.45 9.43
C SER A 361 -5.60 -8.65 10.19
N HIS A 362 -6.64 -8.44 11.01
CA HIS A 362 -7.35 -9.48 11.76
C HIS A 362 -6.51 -10.30 12.76
N ILE A 363 -5.32 -9.82 13.14
CA ILE A 363 -4.46 -10.46 14.14
C ILE A 363 -4.37 -9.57 15.38
N SER A 364 -4.54 -10.15 16.57
CA SER A 364 -4.47 -9.43 17.84
C SER A 364 -3.08 -8.86 18.11
N LEU A 365 -3.03 -7.77 18.88
CA LEU A 365 -1.82 -6.98 19.12
C LEU A 365 -0.65 -7.80 19.73
N ILE A 366 -0.97 -8.88 20.45
CA ILE A 366 0.00 -9.81 21.06
C ILE A 366 0.72 -10.67 20.01
N HIS A 367 0.07 -10.97 18.89
CA HIS A 367 0.61 -11.83 17.83
C HIS A 367 1.19 -11.03 16.65
N GLN A 368 1.13 -9.69 16.71
CA GLN A 368 1.75 -8.81 15.73
C GLN A 368 3.29 -8.97 15.72
N PRO A 369 3.96 -8.61 14.61
CA PRO A 369 5.40 -8.80 14.48
C PRO A 369 6.20 -7.92 15.43
N ASN A 370 7.46 -8.32 15.71
CA ASN A 370 8.32 -7.67 16.71
C ASN A 370 8.51 -6.17 16.46
N ILE A 371 8.54 -5.75 15.19
CA ILE A 371 8.63 -4.33 14.82
C ILE A 371 7.46 -3.51 15.38
N ILE A 372 6.24 -4.06 15.38
CA ILE A 372 5.05 -3.37 15.92
C ILE A 372 5.08 -3.36 17.44
N LYS A 373 5.44 -4.47 18.08
CA LYS A 373 5.56 -4.56 19.55
C LYS A 373 6.57 -3.55 20.10
N ILE A 374 7.77 -3.52 19.50
CA ILE A 374 8.81 -2.58 19.89
C ILE A 374 8.35 -1.13 19.62
N SER A 375 7.75 -0.86 18.45
CA SER A 375 7.21 0.47 18.14
C SER A 375 6.15 0.92 19.13
N LEU A 376 5.27 0.03 19.59
CA LEU A 376 4.28 0.32 20.61
C LEU A 376 4.95 0.62 21.95
N THR A 377 5.89 -0.21 22.39
CA THR A 377 6.60 0.03 23.67
C THR A 377 7.34 1.37 23.66
N LEU A 378 8.01 1.68 22.55
CA LEU A 378 8.75 2.92 22.39
C LEU A 378 7.80 4.12 22.34
N THR A 379 6.66 4.00 21.64
CA THR A 379 5.61 5.04 21.64
C THR A 379 5.06 5.30 23.04
N LEU A 380 4.81 4.26 23.85
CA LEU A 380 4.36 4.41 25.24
C LEU A 380 5.40 5.14 26.11
N ILE A 381 6.69 4.78 25.97
CA ILE A 381 7.77 5.46 26.69
C ILE A 381 7.83 6.95 26.30
N PHE A 382 7.75 7.25 25.01
CA PHE A 382 7.73 8.63 24.50
C PHE A 382 6.52 9.41 25.03
N MET A 383 5.33 8.80 25.06
CA MET A 383 4.13 9.43 25.61
C MET A 383 4.29 9.80 27.09
N VAL A 384 4.78 8.86 27.91
CA VAL A 384 4.97 9.10 29.35
C VAL A 384 6.04 10.18 29.58
N ALA A 385 7.19 10.08 28.92
CA ALA A 385 8.27 11.06 29.05
C ALA A 385 7.84 12.46 28.57
N GLY A 386 7.15 12.54 27.44
CA GLY A 386 6.65 13.79 26.86
C GLY A 386 5.61 14.48 27.74
N LEU A 387 4.68 13.72 28.33
CA LEU A 387 3.68 14.25 29.25
C LEU A 387 4.33 14.78 30.53
N ILE A 388 5.25 14.03 31.15
CA ILE A 388 5.96 14.48 32.35
C ILE A 388 6.75 15.77 32.05
N ASN A 389 7.51 15.79 30.96
CA ASN A 389 8.28 16.96 30.53
C ASN A 389 7.37 18.18 30.28
N GLY A 390 6.29 18.00 29.50
CA GLY A 390 5.36 19.06 29.15
C GLY A 390 4.63 19.64 30.36
N ILE A 391 4.15 18.79 31.27
CA ILE A 391 3.45 19.22 32.50
C ILE A 391 4.39 19.97 33.44
N LEU A 392 5.59 19.44 33.70
CA LEU A 392 6.56 20.11 34.58
C LEU A 392 7.02 21.46 34.01
N ALA A 393 7.22 21.52 32.69
CA ALA A 393 7.56 22.77 32.01
C ALA A 393 6.40 23.78 32.09
N LEU A 394 5.16 23.32 31.84
CA LEU A 394 3.96 24.15 31.93
C LEU A 394 3.77 24.73 33.35
N ILE A 395 3.91 23.92 34.39
CA ILE A 395 3.82 24.37 35.80
C ILE A 395 4.87 25.45 36.09
N THR A 396 6.08 25.28 35.56
CA THR A 396 7.17 26.24 35.77
C THR A 396 6.87 27.57 35.08
N PHE A 397 6.54 27.55 33.79
CA PHE A 397 6.42 28.75 32.97
C PHE A 397 5.07 29.48 33.07
N ASN A 398 4.05 28.87 33.69
CA ASN A 398 2.77 29.54 33.94
C ASN A 398 2.86 30.63 35.03
N ASN A 399 3.97 30.69 35.78
CA ASN A 399 4.16 31.69 36.82
C ASN A 399 4.29 33.11 36.23
N LYS A 400 3.60 34.10 36.82
CA LYS A 400 3.59 35.49 36.36
C LYS A 400 4.99 36.10 36.29
N THR A 401 5.82 35.82 37.29
CA THR A 401 7.20 36.34 37.39
C THR A 401 8.10 35.92 36.22
N ILE A 402 7.88 34.73 35.66
CA ILE A 402 8.67 34.24 34.51
C ILE A 402 8.16 34.85 33.21
N ARG A 403 6.87 35.17 33.13
CA ARG A 403 6.21 35.70 31.92
C ARG A 403 6.50 37.18 31.65
N GLU A 404 7.00 37.92 32.63
CA GLU A 404 7.42 39.33 32.48
C GLU A 404 8.57 39.48 31.46
N VAL A 405 9.36 38.42 31.26
CA VAL A 405 10.44 38.38 30.27
C VAL A 405 9.93 37.64 29.02
N GLY A 406 10.13 38.22 27.82
CA GLY A 406 9.66 37.63 26.55
C GLY A 406 10.10 36.17 26.30
N CYS A 407 11.24 35.75 26.87
CA CYS A 407 11.70 34.36 26.84
C CYS A 407 10.76 33.39 27.59
N GLY A 408 10.10 33.84 28.66
CA GLY A 408 9.16 33.04 29.44
C GLY A 408 7.86 32.76 28.67
N LEU A 409 7.35 33.72 27.90
CA LEU A 409 6.21 33.50 27.00
C LEU A 409 6.52 32.49 25.89
N TYR A 410 7.73 32.57 25.31
CA TYR A 410 8.19 31.58 24.33
C TYR A 410 8.27 30.17 24.93
N LEU A 411 8.86 30.03 26.12
CA LEU A 411 8.99 28.73 26.80
C LEU A 411 7.63 28.16 27.26
N LEU A 412 6.69 29.02 27.66
CA LEU A 412 5.32 28.62 27.95
C LEU A 412 4.63 28.07 26.69
N GLY A 413 4.69 28.82 25.58
CA GLY A 413 4.15 28.37 24.30
C GLY A 413 4.82 27.07 23.83
N SER A 414 6.14 26.96 23.99
CA SER A 414 6.88 25.73 23.72
C SER A 414 6.42 24.56 24.60
N SER A 415 5.97 24.79 25.83
CA SER A 415 5.50 23.72 26.71
C SER A 415 4.12 23.22 26.28
N ILE A 416 3.22 24.14 25.90
CA ILE A 416 1.90 23.81 25.35
C ILE A 416 2.03 23.01 24.06
N THR A 417 2.90 23.43 23.14
CA THR A 417 3.15 22.71 21.88
C THR A 417 3.72 21.32 22.11
N THR A 418 4.62 21.14 23.09
CA THR A 418 5.18 19.82 23.42
C THR A 418 4.12 18.85 23.94
N LEU A 419 3.18 19.35 24.76
CA LEU A 419 2.08 18.54 25.29
C LEU A 419 1.10 18.17 24.18
N LEU A 420 0.73 19.12 23.33
CA LEU A 420 -0.15 18.89 22.18
C LEU A 420 0.46 17.90 21.18
N THR A 421 1.73 18.07 20.79
CA THR A 421 2.42 17.17 19.87
C THR A 421 2.55 15.75 20.42
N THR A 422 2.81 15.60 21.72
CA THR A 422 2.86 14.28 22.37
C THR A 422 1.51 13.58 22.29
N ILE A 423 0.43 14.25 22.70
CA ILE A 423 -0.93 13.69 22.68
C ILE A 423 -1.36 13.26 21.26
N ILE A 424 -1.17 14.14 20.28
CA ILE A 424 -1.59 13.86 18.90
C ILE A 424 -0.74 12.73 18.30
N PHE A 425 0.56 12.66 18.60
CA PHE A 425 1.42 11.58 18.13
C PHE A 425 0.95 10.22 18.67
N GLY A 426 0.65 10.12 19.97
CA GLY A 426 0.10 8.92 20.57
C GLY A 426 -1.24 8.52 19.94
N LEU A 427 -2.15 9.48 19.79
CA LEU A 427 -3.45 9.26 19.16
C LEU A 427 -3.31 8.76 17.70
N LYS A 428 -2.39 9.36 16.93
CA LYS A 428 -2.10 8.92 15.57
C LYS A 428 -1.61 7.47 15.53
N PHE A 429 -0.66 7.10 16.40
CA PHE A 429 -0.13 5.74 16.45
C PHE A 429 -1.23 4.71 16.77
N TRP A 430 -2.08 5.01 17.76
CA TRP A 430 -3.20 4.14 18.12
C TRP A 430 -4.22 4.00 17.00
N ILE A 431 -4.59 5.09 16.33
CA ILE A 431 -5.52 5.05 15.19
C ILE A 431 -4.92 4.24 14.04
N LEU A 432 -3.63 4.36 13.74
CA LEU A 432 -2.98 3.56 12.70
C LEU A 432 -3.09 2.05 13.01
N VAL A 433 -2.76 1.62 14.22
CA VAL A 433 -2.85 0.21 14.61
C VAL A 433 -4.29 -0.30 14.55
N LEU A 434 -5.24 0.48 15.08
CA LEU A 434 -6.66 0.13 15.06
C LEU A 434 -7.29 0.17 13.67
N ALA A 435 -6.83 1.03 12.76
CA ALA A 435 -7.31 1.06 11.38
C ALA A 435 -6.82 -0.18 10.60
N GLN A 436 -5.55 -0.55 10.74
CA GLN A 436 -4.97 -1.69 10.02
C GLN A 436 -5.42 -3.05 10.57
N MET A 437 -5.76 -3.14 11.87
CA MET A 437 -6.34 -4.35 12.45
C MET A 437 -7.84 -4.55 12.14
N ILE A 438 -8.49 -3.56 11.51
CA ILE A 438 -9.91 -3.52 11.11
C ILE A 438 -10.98 -3.33 12.23
N PRO A 439 -10.70 -3.09 13.54
CA PRO A 439 -11.78 -2.72 14.47
C PRO A 439 -12.46 -1.38 14.12
N ILE A 440 -11.78 -0.46 13.43
CA ILE A 440 -12.35 0.81 12.96
C ILE A 440 -12.52 0.75 11.44
N SER A 441 -13.77 0.67 10.98
CA SER A 441 -14.11 0.59 9.54
C SER A 441 -14.82 1.84 9.01
N ASN A 442 -15.09 2.84 9.85
CA ASN A 442 -15.80 4.05 9.43
C ASN A 442 -14.91 4.91 8.51
N ARG A 443 -15.24 4.91 7.21
CA ARG A 443 -14.49 5.59 6.16
C ARG A 443 -14.42 7.11 6.36
N LEU A 444 -15.51 7.74 6.81
CA LEU A 444 -15.53 9.18 7.04
C LEU A 444 -14.59 9.57 8.17
N PHE A 445 -14.60 8.79 9.27
CA PHE A 445 -13.67 9.00 10.38
C PHE A 445 -12.22 8.85 9.92
N LEU A 446 -11.89 7.76 9.24
CA LEU A 446 -10.53 7.52 8.75
C LEU A 446 -10.06 8.61 7.77
N TYR A 447 -10.98 9.16 6.97
CA TYR A 447 -10.67 10.23 6.02
C TYR A 447 -10.32 11.54 6.73
N ILE A 448 -11.16 11.92 7.70
CA ILE A 448 -10.95 13.13 8.51
C ILE A 448 -9.64 13.01 9.30
N GLN A 449 -9.38 11.85 9.90
CA GLN A 449 -8.12 11.60 10.63
C GLN A 449 -6.91 11.64 9.69
N CYS A 450 -7.04 11.03 8.52
CA CYS A 450 -6.00 11.01 7.49
C CYS A 450 -5.58 12.43 7.11
N ILE A 451 -6.52 13.35 6.87
CA ILE A 451 -6.20 14.73 6.51
C ILE A 451 -5.72 15.56 7.70
N SER A 452 -6.36 15.42 8.86
CA SER A 452 -6.18 16.37 9.97
C SER A 452 -4.95 16.10 10.83
N LEU A 453 -4.66 14.85 11.21
CA LEU A 453 -3.67 14.58 12.26
C LEU A 453 -2.23 14.97 11.88
N ASP A 454 -1.81 14.69 10.65
CA ASP A 454 -0.47 15.04 10.20
C ASP A 454 -0.30 16.55 9.98
N PHE A 455 -1.37 17.21 9.57
CA PHE A 455 -1.40 18.67 9.43
C PHE A 455 -1.31 19.35 10.80
N ILE A 456 -2.09 18.88 11.77
CA ILE A 456 -2.07 19.43 13.13
C ILE A 456 -0.70 19.15 13.81
N LEU A 457 -0.12 17.95 13.64
CA LEU A 457 1.21 17.64 14.15
C LEU A 457 2.31 18.59 13.62
N LEU A 458 2.13 19.12 12.41
CA LEU A 458 3.07 20.06 11.81
C LEU A 458 2.92 21.45 12.42
N ILE A 459 1.70 21.98 12.46
CA ILE A 459 1.41 23.32 12.99
C ILE A 459 1.73 23.38 14.49
N ALA A 460 1.40 22.32 15.22
CA ALA A 460 1.60 22.24 16.65
C ALA A 460 3.08 22.41 17.07
N LYS A 461 4.05 22.28 16.16
CA LYS A 461 5.48 22.48 16.49
C LYS A 461 5.90 23.96 16.58
N ILE A 462 5.04 24.90 16.18
CA ILE A 462 5.42 26.31 16.00
C ILE A 462 4.67 27.21 16.97
N VAL A 463 5.42 28.01 17.72
CA VAL A 463 4.91 28.84 18.83
C VAL A 463 4.59 30.27 18.38
N ILE A 464 5.14 30.74 17.25
CA ILE A 464 5.01 32.14 16.81
C ILE A 464 3.91 32.25 15.75
N GLY A 465 2.90 33.11 15.99
CA GLY A 465 1.76 33.29 15.09
C GLY A 465 2.11 33.65 13.64
N ILE A 466 3.11 34.50 13.43
CA ILE A 466 3.58 34.86 12.08
C ILE A 466 4.19 33.65 11.36
N LEU A 467 4.98 32.83 12.07
CA LEU A 467 5.52 31.58 11.52
C LEU A 467 4.41 30.53 11.30
N MET A 468 3.35 30.53 12.12
CA MET A 468 2.18 29.67 11.89
C MET A 468 1.50 30.00 10.56
N ILE A 469 1.25 31.28 10.24
CA ILE A 469 0.60 31.66 8.98
C ILE A 469 1.44 31.26 7.77
N PHE A 470 2.75 31.52 7.81
CA PHE A 470 3.68 31.14 6.73
C PHE A 470 3.75 29.62 6.53
N THR A 471 3.78 28.85 7.63
CA THR A 471 3.83 27.38 7.58
C THR A 471 2.52 26.75 7.14
N ILE A 472 1.37 27.32 7.52
CA ILE A 472 0.06 26.94 7.00
C ILE A 472 0.03 27.11 5.48
N GLY A 473 0.41 28.29 4.97
CA GLY A 473 0.39 28.57 3.53
C GLY A 473 1.30 27.66 2.71
N THR A 474 2.50 27.37 3.22
CA THR A 474 3.47 26.49 2.54
C THR A 474 3.16 25.01 2.66
N SER A 475 2.36 24.59 3.66
CA SER A 475 2.04 23.17 3.93
C SER A 475 0.63 22.76 3.55
N ILE A 476 -0.20 23.68 3.05
CA ILE A 476 -1.60 23.43 2.67
C ILE A 476 -1.74 22.43 1.51
N THR A 477 -0.69 22.27 0.71
CA THR A 477 -0.64 21.31 -0.39
C THR A 477 -0.66 19.87 0.10
N ASP A 478 -0.19 19.58 1.31
CA ASP A 478 -0.19 18.21 1.86
C ASP A 478 -1.61 17.67 2.14
N PRO A 479 -2.50 18.35 2.88
CA PRO A 479 -3.87 17.87 3.12
C PRO A 479 -4.72 17.83 1.84
N LEU A 480 -4.48 18.71 0.87
CA LEU A 480 -5.26 18.77 -0.38
C LEU A 480 -5.01 17.56 -1.30
N TYR A 481 -3.80 17.01 -1.29
CA TYR A 481 -3.40 15.89 -2.17
C TYR A 481 -3.39 14.54 -1.43
N ARG A 482 -3.92 14.50 -0.22
CA ARG A 482 -4.01 13.31 0.59
C ARG A 482 -5.32 12.56 0.31
N ARG A 483 -5.22 11.25 0.09
CA ARG A 483 -6.36 10.39 -0.24
C ARG A 483 -6.33 9.09 0.56
N LEU A 484 -7.51 8.57 0.83
CA LEU A 484 -7.69 7.21 1.32
C LEU A 484 -7.74 6.24 0.16
N ILE A 485 -6.99 5.15 0.25
CA ILE A 485 -6.98 4.08 -0.74
C ILE A 485 -7.20 2.75 -0.03
N ASP A 486 -8.23 2.03 -0.47
CA ASP A 486 -8.50 0.68 0.00
C ASP A 486 -7.72 -0.31 -0.89
N GLU A 487 -6.81 -1.07 -0.27
CA GLU A 487 -6.12 -2.18 -0.90
C GLU A 487 -6.78 -3.47 -0.41
N GLU A 488 -7.54 -4.11 -1.30
CA GLU A 488 -8.21 -5.37 -1.03
C GLU A 488 -7.62 -6.44 -1.94
N ASN A 489 -7.17 -7.53 -1.33
CA ASN A 489 -6.73 -8.73 -2.01
C ASN A 489 -7.32 -9.95 -1.30
N ASP A 490 -7.25 -11.11 -1.94
CA ASP A 490 -7.76 -12.39 -1.45
C ASP A 490 -7.37 -12.71 0.00
N ASP A 491 -6.23 -12.20 0.48
CA ASP A 491 -5.64 -12.55 1.79
C ASP A 491 -5.64 -11.41 2.82
N TYR A 492 -5.86 -10.15 2.40
CA TYR A 492 -5.79 -9.00 3.30
C TYR A 492 -6.57 -7.79 2.78
N LYS A 493 -7.11 -7.01 3.71
CA LYS A 493 -7.74 -5.71 3.47
C LYS A 493 -6.98 -4.65 4.24
N ARG A 494 -6.49 -3.62 3.54
CA ARG A 494 -5.69 -2.53 4.11
C ARG A 494 -6.22 -1.19 3.66
N ILE A 495 -6.18 -0.22 4.55
CA ILE A 495 -6.61 1.15 4.27
C ILE A 495 -5.39 2.05 4.37
N TRP A 496 -5.06 2.73 3.28
CA TRP A 496 -3.88 3.58 3.18
C TRP A 496 -4.27 5.05 3.22
N CYS A 497 -3.57 5.82 4.04
CA CYS A 497 -3.61 7.27 4.03
C CYS A 497 -2.31 7.77 3.40
N ILE A 498 -2.36 8.14 2.12
CA ILE A 498 -1.16 8.52 1.37
C ILE A 498 -1.36 9.83 0.62
N VAL A 499 -0.27 10.55 0.41
CA VAL A 499 -0.23 11.76 -0.40
C VAL A 499 0.29 11.38 -1.78
N THR A 500 -0.32 11.92 -2.83
CA THR A 500 0.16 11.75 -4.20
C THR A 500 0.34 13.10 -4.88
N TYR A 501 1.58 13.50 -5.05
CA TYR A 501 1.93 14.75 -5.72
C TYR A 501 2.20 14.55 -7.22
N SER A 502 1.87 15.56 -8.03
CA SER A 502 2.41 15.68 -9.39
C SER A 502 3.91 16.01 -9.37
N SER A 503 4.63 15.73 -10.46
CA SER A 503 6.10 15.87 -10.53
C SER A 503 6.62 17.27 -10.14
N SER A 504 5.91 18.33 -10.53
CA SER A 504 6.26 19.72 -10.16
C SER A 504 6.03 20.01 -8.68
N LEU A 505 4.94 19.51 -8.10
CA LEU A 505 4.63 19.67 -6.68
C LEU A 505 5.60 18.89 -5.79
N LYS A 506 6.18 17.77 -6.26
CA LYS A 506 7.22 17.03 -5.53
C LYS A 506 8.46 17.88 -5.28
N ILE A 507 8.93 18.60 -6.32
CA ILE A 507 10.10 19.48 -6.22
C ILE A 507 9.81 20.64 -5.27
N PHE A 508 8.65 21.29 -5.42
CA PHE A 508 8.23 22.37 -4.54
C PHE A 508 8.18 21.92 -3.06
N ASN A 509 7.57 20.77 -2.79
CA ASN A 509 7.45 20.26 -1.43
C ASN A 509 8.82 19.91 -0.82
N SER A 510 9.74 19.35 -1.63
CA SER A 510 11.12 19.08 -1.22
C SER A 510 11.86 20.37 -0.83
N ILE A 511 11.77 21.42 -1.65
CA ILE A 511 12.37 22.73 -1.36
C ILE A 511 11.77 23.31 -0.08
N MET A 512 10.44 23.29 0.06
CA MET A 512 9.77 23.81 1.25
C MET A 512 10.18 23.08 2.52
N HIS A 513 10.30 21.75 2.48
CA HIS A 513 10.78 20.97 3.61
C HIS A 513 12.22 21.32 4.00
N THR A 514 13.08 21.53 3.01
CA THR A 514 14.46 21.96 3.21
C THR A 514 14.51 23.33 3.90
N CYS A 515 13.71 24.28 3.42
CA CYS A 515 13.58 25.61 3.99
C CYS A 515 13.03 25.59 5.42
N HIS A 516 11.97 24.83 5.69
CA HIS A 516 11.38 24.68 7.04
C HIS A 516 12.34 24.07 8.05
N PHE A 517 13.31 23.26 7.60
CA PHE A 517 14.34 22.71 8.46
C PHE A 517 15.52 23.66 8.67
N LEU A 518 16.12 24.17 7.58
CA LEU A 518 17.33 24.98 7.65
C LEU A 518 17.07 26.37 8.25
N THR A 519 15.92 26.97 7.96
CA THR A 519 15.64 28.36 8.37
C THR A 519 15.61 28.51 9.89
N PRO A 520 14.87 27.68 10.68
CA PRO A 520 14.92 27.77 12.13
C PRO A 520 16.30 27.43 12.72
N CYS A 521 17.03 26.51 12.10
CA CYS A 521 18.39 26.14 12.50
C CYS A 521 19.33 27.34 12.40
N ILE A 522 19.37 27.99 11.23
CA ILE A 522 20.22 29.16 10.98
C ILE A 522 19.81 30.32 11.88
N ILE A 523 18.51 30.61 12.00
CA ILE A 523 18.02 31.69 12.87
C ILE A 523 18.43 31.46 14.32
N ASN A 524 18.26 30.25 14.87
CA ASN A 524 18.61 29.96 16.26
C ASN A 524 20.12 30.08 16.51
N LEU A 525 20.94 29.59 15.58
CA LEU A 525 22.41 29.64 15.70
C LEU A 525 22.91 31.07 15.61
N VAL A 526 22.42 31.85 14.63
CA VAL A 526 22.76 33.27 14.46
C VAL A 526 22.28 34.09 15.66
N SER A 527 21.06 33.85 16.15
CA SER A 527 20.51 34.55 17.33
C SER A 527 21.35 34.30 18.58
N ALA A 528 21.79 33.06 18.82
CA ALA A 528 22.67 32.72 19.92
C ALA A 528 24.03 33.45 19.81
N ILE A 529 24.63 33.48 18.62
CA ILE A 529 25.90 34.18 18.37
C ILE A 529 25.76 35.68 18.58
N ILE A 530 24.69 36.30 18.06
CA ILE A 530 24.42 37.74 18.23
C ILE A 530 24.26 38.09 19.71
N LEU A 531 23.49 37.29 20.47
CA LEU A 531 23.26 37.51 21.90
C LEU A 531 24.58 37.47 22.70
N ILE A 532 25.42 36.46 22.46
CA ILE A 532 26.73 36.31 23.11
C ILE A 532 27.64 37.48 22.75
N THR A 533 27.66 37.88 21.47
CA THR A 533 28.47 39.00 20.98
C THR A 533 28.04 40.33 21.62
N LYS A 534 26.74 40.60 21.70
CA LYS A 534 26.20 41.82 22.33
C LYS A 534 26.48 41.87 23.84
N LYS A 535 26.31 40.74 24.55
CA LYS A 535 26.62 40.64 25.99
C LYS A 535 28.12 40.80 26.26
N SER A 536 28.97 40.27 25.38
CA SER A 536 30.43 40.44 25.44
C SER A 536 30.87 41.87 25.18
N ARG A 537 30.13 42.63 24.35
CA ARG A 537 30.39 44.06 24.08
C ARG A 537 29.82 45.02 25.13
N GLN A 538 28.83 44.62 25.94
CA GLN A 538 28.23 45.47 26.99
C GLN A 538 29.00 45.48 28.32
N ARG A 539 29.78 44.44 28.62
CA ARG A 539 30.56 44.33 29.87
C ARG A 539 31.97 44.96 29.93
N PRO A 540 32.64 45.40 28.83
CA PRO A 540 33.92 46.09 28.94
C PRO A 540 33.79 47.49 29.54
N ASN A 541 32.59 48.10 29.55
CA ASN A 541 32.35 49.40 30.19
C ASN A 541 32.43 49.37 31.74
N LEU A 542 32.66 48.22 32.37
CA LEU A 542 32.77 48.07 33.83
C LEU A 542 34.16 47.63 34.33
N GLN A 543 35.07 47.15 33.46
CA GLN A 543 36.42 46.73 33.87
C GLN A 543 37.45 47.00 32.75
N ILE A 544 38.35 47.96 32.99
CA ILE A 544 39.21 48.62 31.98
C ILE A 544 40.39 47.77 31.45
N ASN A 545 40.69 46.57 31.97
CA ASN A 545 42.00 45.93 31.73
C ASN A 545 42.01 44.44 31.30
N ARG A 546 41.06 43.96 30.49
CA ARG A 546 41.10 42.58 29.93
C ARG A 546 40.78 42.51 28.44
N ASN A 547 41.55 41.66 27.73
CA ASN A 547 41.40 41.43 26.29
C ASN A 547 40.02 40.86 25.93
N PHE A 548 39.40 41.40 24.87
CA PHE A 548 38.06 41.00 24.38
C PHE A 548 37.91 39.47 24.17
N LYS A 549 38.98 38.80 23.72
CA LYS A 549 39.01 37.34 23.50
C LYS A 549 38.80 36.54 24.79
N GLU A 550 39.32 37.00 25.93
CA GLU A 550 39.13 36.34 27.22
C GLU A 550 37.72 36.55 27.78
N HIS A 551 37.17 37.77 27.60
CA HIS A 551 35.79 38.08 27.96
C HIS A 551 34.77 37.30 27.12
N PHE A 552 35.03 37.15 25.83
CA PHE A 552 34.19 36.34 24.95
C PHE A 552 34.21 34.85 25.37
N LYS A 553 35.38 34.30 25.70
CA LYS A 553 35.53 32.91 26.17
C LYS A 553 34.81 32.66 27.51
N THR A 554 34.86 33.62 28.44
CA THR A 554 34.10 33.52 29.71
C THR A 554 32.59 33.66 29.51
N GLN A 555 32.14 34.51 28.58
CA GLN A 555 30.72 34.65 28.26
C GLN A 555 30.15 33.43 27.53
N ILE A 556 30.91 32.79 26.65
CA ILE A 556 30.58 31.48 26.07
C ILE A 556 30.43 30.43 27.18
N ARG A 557 31.32 30.43 28.18
CA ARG A 557 31.24 29.47 29.30
C ARG A 557 30.00 29.70 30.17
N GLN A 558 29.59 30.96 30.40
CA GLN A 558 28.37 31.31 31.13
C GLN A 558 27.09 30.97 30.36
N HIS A 559 27.06 31.19 29.04
CA HIS A 559 25.89 30.98 28.19
C HIS A 559 25.97 29.67 27.37
N LYS A 560 26.83 28.74 27.77
CA LYS A 560 27.07 27.45 27.08
C LYS A 560 25.77 26.70 26.78
N HIS A 561 24.81 26.78 27.70
CA HIS A 561 23.50 26.13 27.61
C HIS A 561 22.67 26.57 26.38
N LEU A 562 22.76 27.84 25.97
CA LEU A 562 22.06 28.37 24.80
C LEU A 562 22.63 27.79 23.49
N LEU A 563 23.96 27.73 23.38
CA LEU A 563 24.64 27.10 22.23
C LEU A 563 24.43 25.58 22.21
N THR A 564 24.50 24.91 23.37
CA THR A 564 24.24 23.47 23.44
C THR A 564 22.81 23.14 23.07
N ALA A 565 21.83 23.96 23.46
CA ALA A 565 20.44 23.78 23.05
C ALA A 565 20.30 23.85 21.52
N SER A 566 20.83 24.90 20.89
CA SER A 566 20.78 25.06 19.43
C SER A 566 21.48 23.91 18.69
N VAL A 567 22.67 23.48 19.15
CA VAL A 567 23.43 22.37 18.53
C VAL A 567 22.70 21.04 18.71
N LEU A 568 22.11 20.79 19.88
CA LEU A 568 21.40 19.55 20.16
C LEU A 568 20.14 19.40 19.29
N LEU A 569 19.39 20.50 19.07
CA LEU A 569 18.24 20.52 18.16
C LEU A 569 18.64 20.15 16.73
N VAL A 570 19.81 20.59 16.27
CA VAL A 570 20.34 20.29 14.94
C VAL A 570 20.78 18.83 14.84
N ILE A 571 21.56 18.34 15.82
CA ILE A 571 22.02 16.95 15.86
C ILE A 571 20.84 15.96 15.89
N LEU A 572 19.79 16.26 16.64
CA LEU A 572 18.62 15.38 16.75
C LEU A 572 17.70 15.44 15.53
N ALA A 573 17.80 16.44 14.67
CA ALA A 573 16.94 16.56 13.51
C ALA A 573 17.67 16.22 12.18
N LEU A 574 19.01 16.26 12.18
CA LEU A 574 19.86 15.85 11.07
C LEU A 574 19.64 14.40 10.59
N PRO A 575 19.51 13.37 11.45
CA PRO A 575 19.33 11.99 11.01
C PRO A 575 18.12 11.83 10.08
N ARG A 576 16.98 12.43 10.42
CA ARG A 576 15.78 12.38 9.59
C ARG A 576 15.97 13.11 8.26
N LEU A 577 16.70 14.23 8.25
CA LEU A 577 17.01 14.96 7.03
C LEU A 577 17.95 14.13 6.12
N ILE A 578 19.03 13.60 6.69
CA ILE A 578 19.99 12.75 5.98
C ILE A 578 19.28 11.53 5.40
N LEU A 579 18.40 10.87 6.16
CA LEU A 579 17.63 9.74 5.65
C LEU A 579 16.70 10.13 4.49
N SER A 580 16.11 11.33 4.54
CA SER A 580 15.24 11.84 3.46
C SER A 580 16.02 12.19 2.18
N PHE A 581 17.29 12.59 2.29
CA PHE A 581 18.12 12.99 1.13
C PHE A 581 19.09 11.90 0.63
N ALA A 582 19.70 11.13 1.53
CA ALA A 582 20.71 10.13 1.23
C ALA A 582 20.09 8.78 0.88
N SER A 583 19.05 8.36 1.61
CA SER A 583 18.25 7.20 1.25
C SER A 583 17.17 7.69 0.30
N LYS A 584 17.44 7.70 -1.01
CA LYS A 584 16.46 8.09 -2.05
C LYS A 584 15.07 7.45 -1.84
N CYS A 585 15.02 6.31 -1.14
CA CYS A 585 13.83 5.58 -0.74
C CYS A 585 14.17 4.40 0.19
N MET A 586 13.14 3.66 0.66
CA MET A 586 13.31 2.40 1.39
C MET A 586 13.47 1.26 0.38
N ASN A 587 14.68 0.70 0.27
CA ASN A 587 15.00 -0.31 -0.74
C ASN A 587 14.45 -1.69 -0.39
N SER A 588 14.44 -2.03 0.91
CA SER A 588 13.90 -3.28 1.43
C SER A 588 13.03 -3.05 2.66
N THR A 589 12.09 -3.96 2.92
CA THR A 589 11.28 -4.01 4.14
C THR A 589 12.13 -4.17 5.42
N ASN A 590 13.38 -4.65 5.31
CA ASN A 590 14.31 -4.71 6.45
C ASN A 590 14.88 -3.32 6.82
N ASP A 591 14.92 -2.38 5.88
CA ASP A 591 15.43 -1.03 6.11
C ASP A 591 14.44 -0.16 6.92
N ALA A 592 13.20 -0.64 7.10
CA ALA A 592 12.15 0.06 7.85
C ALA A 592 12.58 0.49 9.25
N TRP A 593 13.44 -0.27 9.91
CA TRP A 593 14.01 0.06 11.22
C TRP A 593 14.77 1.37 11.24
N LEU A 594 15.57 1.63 10.20
CA LEU A 594 16.40 2.82 10.11
C LEU A 594 15.56 4.07 9.91
N PHE A 595 14.51 3.99 9.08
CA PHE A 595 13.50 5.05 8.94
C PHE A 595 12.69 5.27 10.22
N LEU A 596 12.30 4.19 10.90
CA LEU A 596 11.56 4.24 12.16
C LEU A 596 12.37 4.93 13.26
N ILE A 597 13.65 4.57 13.43
CA ILE A 597 14.55 5.20 14.40
C ILE A 597 14.70 6.69 14.11
N GLY A 598 14.96 7.07 12.84
CA GLY A 598 15.04 8.47 12.44
C GLY A 598 13.74 9.24 12.70
N TYR A 599 12.59 8.59 12.52
CA TYR A 599 11.28 9.16 12.81
C TYR A 599 11.14 9.47 14.31
N PHE A 600 11.39 8.51 15.21
CA PHE A 600 11.31 8.73 16.66
C PHE A 600 12.33 9.75 17.17
N ILE A 601 13.57 9.72 16.67
CA ILE A 601 14.60 10.70 17.02
C ILE A 601 14.13 12.13 16.73
N SER A 602 13.37 12.35 15.65
CA SER A 602 12.84 13.67 15.30
C SER A 602 11.79 14.23 16.27
N PHE A 603 11.27 13.41 17.20
CA PHE A 603 10.36 13.85 18.28
C PHE A 603 11.07 14.06 19.63
N ILE A 604 12.36 13.72 19.76
CA ILE A 604 13.13 13.98 20.97
C ILE A 604 13.31 15.49 21.26
N PRO A 605 13.60 16.37 20.28
CA PRO A 605 13.79 17.81 20.51
C PRO A 605 12.72 18.50 21.38
N PRO A 606 11.41 18.38 21.10
CA PRO A 606 10.38 18.96 21.95
C PRO A 606 10.37 18.37 23.38
N MET A 607 10.76 17.10 23.55
CA MET A 607 10.76 16.44 24.87
C MET A 607 11.93 16.86 25.78
N LEU A 608 12.85 17.69 25.29
CA LEU A 608 14.02 18.12 26.06
C LEU A 608 13.88 19.51 26.67
N THR A 609 12.72 20.15 26.57
CA THR A 609 12.50 21.51 27.09
C THR A 609 12.80 21.62 28.59
N PHE A 610 12.32 20.68 29.42
CA PHE A 610 12.62 20.66 30.85
C PHE A 610 14.11 20.43 31.13
N VAL A 611 14.71 19.45 30.46
CA VAL A 611 16.11 19.04 30.67
C VAL A 611 17.08 20.14 30.25
N VAL A 612 16.79 20.84 29.16
CA VAL A 612 17.67 21.85 28.56
C VAL A 612 17.51 23.22 29.22
N PHE A 613 16.28 23.64 29.53
CA PHE A 613 16.04 24.99 30.04
C PHE A 613 15.87 25.04 31.56
N ILE A 614 15.14 24.10 32.16
CA ILE A 614 14.79 24.15 33.59
C ILE A 614 15.89 23.56 34.46
N LEU A 615 16.37 22.36 34.15
CA LEU A 615 17.35 21.64 34.98
C LEU A 615 18.67 22.42 35.21
N PRO A 616 19.26 23.10 34.20
CA PRO A 616 20.52 23.82 34.37
C PRO A 616 20.35 25.20 35.02
N SER A 617 19.13 25.74 35.06
CA SER A 617 18.85 27.09 35.54
C SER A 617 18.49 27.08 37.02
N LYS A 618 19.37 27.64 37.87
CA LYS A 618 19.08 27.83 39.31
C LYS A 618 17.80 28.64 39.53
N PHE A 619 17.52 29.61 38.65
CA PHE A 619 16.33 30.45 38.71
C PHE A 619 15.05 29.63 38.44
N TYR A 620 14.98 28.91 37.32
CA TYR A 620 13.79 28.12 36.98
C TYR A 620 13.57 26.95 37.93
N LYS A 621 14.64 26.31 38.42
CA LYS A 621 14.55 25.24 39.42
C LYS A 621 13.96 25.74 40.75
N LYS A 622 14.37 26.93 41.20
CA LYS A 622 13.78 27.56 42.41
C LYS A 622 12.29 27.84 42.21
N GLN A 623 11.91 28.38 41.05
CA GLN A 623 10.52 28.67 40.77
C GLN A 623 9.65 27.41 40.69
N LEU A 624 10.14 26.34 40.08
CA LEU A 624 9.47 25.05 40.04
C LEU A 624 9.22 24.50 41.46
N HIS A 625 10.23 24.51 42.34
CA HIS A 625 10.07 24.06 43.72
C HIS A 625 9.01 24.87 44.48
N GLN A 626 9.00 26.20 44.31
CA GLN A 626 8.00 27.07 44.93
C GLN A 626 6.59 26.78 44.42
N SER A 627 6.43 26.62 43.10
CA SER A 627 5.14 26.28 42.49
C SER A 627 4.64 24.89 42.97
N LEU A 628 5.52 23.89 43.06
CA LEU A 628 5.17 22.55 43.54
C LEU A 628 4.77 22.55 45.03
N ALA A 629 5.47 23.32 45.87
CA ALA A 629 5.12 23.47 47.28
C ALA A 629 3.73 24.10 47.44
N ALA A 630 3.44 25.16 46.70
CA ALA A 630 2.13 25.82 46.70
C ALA A 630 1.00 24.89 46.21
N TYR A 631 1.26 24.09 45.17
CA TYR A 631 0.31 23.09 44.69
C TYR A 631 0.03 22.01 45.73
N ARG A 632 1.07 21.52 46.41
CA ARG A 632 0.95 20.52 47.48
C ARG A 632 0.09 21.03 48.63
N THR A 633 0.31 22.28 49.07
CA THR A 633 -0.50 22.90 50.14
C THR A 633 -1.97 23.11 49.73
N ASN A 634 -2.24 23.45 48.46
CA ASN A 634 -3.60 23.60 47.96
C ASN A 634 -4.33 22.26 47.82
N ILE A 635 -3.64 21.20 47.40
CA ILE A 635 -4.20 19.84 47.35
C ILE A 635 -4.53 19.37 48.77
N GLN A 636 -3.63 19.56 49.73
CA GLN A 636 -3.87 19.20 51.14
C GLN A 636 -5.07 19.94 51.73
N ARG A 637 -5.20 21.25 51.46
CA ARG A 637 -6.38 22.04 51.87
C ARG A 637 -7.68 21.56 51.22
N ARG A 638 -7.67 21.19 49.93
CA ARG A 638 -8.86 20.66 49.25
C ARG A 638 -9.24 19.28 49.76
N PHE A 639 -8.29 18.41 50.07
CA PHE A 639 -8.55 17.11 50.67
C PHE A 639 -9.14 17.24 52.09
N GLN A 640 -8.67 18.20 52.88
CA GLN A 640 -9.26 18.53 54.20
C GLN A 640 -10.66 19.17 54.14
N TYR A 641 -11.13 19.58 52.96
CA TYR A 641 -12.48 20.11 52.75
C TYR A 641 -13.46 19.06 52.19
N ILE A 642 -12.94 17.92 51.72
CA ILE A 642 -13.72 16.81 51.14
C ILE A 642 -13.93 15.69 52.17
N ILE A 643 -13.05 15.59 53.17
CA ILE A 643 -13.24 14.84 54.43
C ILE A 643 -13.91 15.79 55.42
#